data_AF-A0AAW2HQD2-F1
#
_entry.id   AF-A0AAW2HQD2-F1
#
_cell.length_a   1.000
_cell.length_b   1.000
_cell.length_c   1.000
_cell.angle_alpha   90.00
_cell.angle_beta   90.00
_cell.angle_gamma   90.00
#
_symmetry.space_group_name_H-M   'P 1'
#
loop_
_entity.id
_entity.type
_entity.pdbx_description
1 polymer ?
#
loop_
_entity_poly.entity_id
_entity_poly.type
_entity_poly.pdbx_seq_one_letter_code
_entity_poly.pdbx_strand_id
1 'polypeptide(L)'
;MARDRLSSSQNFGENDGGTLCSKIVDWLNQAALSNDAAVKCENLLKAKELIIHSPVSSLLDNFLHEVLGFQVDRNAEVRKFIVGFIEEACKKDPDILPKVVININMLLQDSSAQVQKRVIQAAGPIYKTALMWLAKAKTVTEEMEAAWKVLGQIKQQVIRMIDNDNDGIRTLAVKFLEFIVLLQTYPEADSAQKENDFSLEDVPFTLKIARRRKLEEEANEVFELLIKFHGSPHISSVNLMTCMGSLVLIAKLRPQFMAKVVTALETLHINLPPTLSKSQVSSVRKHLKLQLLNLLKMPTSLDYHSNITTLLTDLGATYQEVVKAYPKQEELRKYRQKHALEPPQSDVPLKKLKLDADLEYLETEGEAVEDKRKHDTAVDITERFIVERLTPELAAQLVMTSMAKLPDVMPPHFSATYTPIAAAGTKGQIRHVARLMATQFTTANVGPGVKLAKKNQKTLAEDEDEDGFGSQGTINDKKVDDKTKTTLMPAGAKLSRLARLKSLKLSEITRPLNEEAKNSLMIAAFEKILHAERVAAQGGAISTRGKIITMMASTFCPEIRKATMNYITSDIKARIDLGLSWLYEEYSFMQGFNRFPICLKHDKKPDENYNSLLQNIIMDVMCKCKLDQRDREILLSRLYLEVPLVTDDAMELLKDMCCDETKALSGLKLLEELIVKRPPRQMHLLNALLVHTSHENPNIRTEALSRVVNLYSRSDLSSIIEEYSAFYLGFLKLPLPPDVLFGSERGRPVKADAWTEESIKACLYLLMALLPLNEKMIHEYAVL
;
A
#
# COMPACT_ATOMS: atom_id res chain seq x y z
N MET A 1 52.49 33.44 20.95
CA MET A 1 52.51 32.34 21.94
C MET A 1 51.91 31.07 21.33
N ALA A 2 52.49 30.60 20.22
CA ALA A 2 52.07 29.42 19.49
C ALA A 2 53.33 28.78 18.91
N ARG A 3 54.00 27.94 19.71
CA ARG A 3 55.08 27.05 19.25
C ARG A 3 55.48 25.92 20.23
N ASP A 4 55.01 25.92 21.48
CA ASP A 4 55.42 24.92 22.50
C ASP A 4 54.40 23.79 22.79
N ARG A 5 53.63 23.32 21.79
CA ARG A 5 52.75 22.14 21.96
C ARG A 5 53.01 21.01 20.94
N LEU A 6 54.26 20.86 20.48
CA LEU A 6 54.64 19.85 19.49
C LEU A 6 55.76 18.90 19.96
N SER A 7 56.05 18.81 21.26
CA SER A 7 57.14 17.98 21.79
C SER A 7 56.74 16.98 22.88
N SER A 8 55.47 16.60 22.97
CA SER A 8 55.00 15.49 23.83
C SER A 8 54.38 14.36 23.00
N SER A 9 55.07 14.00 21.93
CA SER A 9 54.73 12.89 21.04
C SER A 9 55.84 11.83 21.10
N GLN A 10 56.03 11.19 22.25
CA GLN A 10 56.79 9.95 22.41
C GLN A 10 56.62 9.42 23.85
N ASN A 11 56.15 8.17 23.97
CA ASN A 11 55.85 7.39 25.20
C ASN A 11 54.37 7.22 25.60
N PHE A 12 53.48 6.90 24.66
CA PHE A 12 52.24 6.15 24.98
C PHE A 12 52.47 4.66 24.67
N GLY A 13 53.18 3.97 25.57
CA GLY A 13 53.40 2.52 25.50
C GLY A 13 52.38 1.78 26.37
N GLU A 14 51.63 0.86 25.75
CA GLU A 14 50.96 -0.39 26.22
C GLU A 14 50.30 -0.51 27.62
N ASN A 15 50.65 0.28 28.63
CA ASN A 15 50.13 0.19 30.01
C ASN A 15 48.81 0.94 30.26
N ASP A 16 48.44 1.94 29.46
CA ASP A 16 47.22 2.75 29.67
C ASP A 16 45.94 2.10 29.11
N GLY A 17 46.06 1.14 28.20
CA GLY A 17 44.91 0.39 27.67
C GLY A 17 44.26 -0.52 28.72
N GLY A 18 45.08 -1.15 29.58
CA GLY A 18 44.61 -2.07 30.63
C GLY A 18 43.85 -1.36 31.75
N THR A 19 44.30 -0.18 32.18
CA THR A 19 43.64 0.63 33.22
C THR A 19 42.30 1.21 32.74
N LEU A 20 42.18 1.58 31.46
CA LEU A 20 40.91 2.01 30.87
C LEU A 20 39.90 0.87 30.74
N CYS A 21 40.33 -0.30 30.25
CA CYS A 21 39.46 -1.49 30.19
C CYS A 21 38.97 -1.90 31.58
N SER A 22 39.83 -1.88 32.60
CA SER A 22 39.43 -2.19 33.98
C SER A 22 38.35 -1.24 34.50
N LYS A 23 38.48 0.07 34.24
CA LYS A 23 37.48 1.07 34.65
C LYS A 23 36.13 0.87 33.95
N ILE A 24 36.14 0.55 32.65
CA ILE A 24 34.92 0.26 31.89
C ILE A 24 34.24 -0.98 32.46
N VAL A 25 35.00 -2.05 32.72
CA VAL A 25 34.48 -3.29 33.32
C VAL A 25 33.88 -3.02 34.70
N ASP A 26 34.54 -2.22 35.54
CA ASP A 26 34.03 -1.85 36.86
C ASP A 26 32.70 -1.10 36.78
N TRP A 27 32.57 -0.13 35.88
CA TRP A 27 31.33 0.61 35.69
C TRP A 27 30.20 -0.25 35.11
N LEU A 28 30.51 -1.15 34.17
CA LEU A 28 29.52 -2.09 33.63
C LEU A 28 29.06 -3.11 34.68
N ASN A 29 29.97 -3.61 35.52
CA ASN A 29 29.63 -4.49 36.63
C ASN A 29 28.79 -3.76 37.69
N GLN A 30 29.14 -2.53 38.05
CA GLN A 30 28.34 -1.70 38.95
C GLN A 30 26.95 -1.40 38.38
N ALA A 31 26.84 -1.17 37.06
CA ALA A 31 25.56 -1.01 36.38
C ALA A 31 24.73 -2.31 36.36
N ALA A 32 25.37 -3.48 36.20
CA ALA A 32 24.69 -4.77 36.24
C ALA A 32 24.16 -5.13 37.64
N LEU A 33 24.89 -4.74 38.69
CA LEU A 33 24.56 -5.02 40.09
C LEU A 33 23.56 -4.02 40.70
N SER A 34 23.53 -2.79 40.20
CA SER A 34 22.62 -1.75 40.71
C SER A 34 21.16 -2.09 40.37
N ASN A 35 20.22 -1.80 41.28
CA ASN A 35 18.78 -1.86 41.01
C ASN A 35 18.18 -0.49 40.66
N ASP A 36 18.92 0.60 40.93
CA ASP A 36 18.49 1.95 40.62
C ASP A 36 18.85 2.33 39.17
N ALA A 37 17.85 2.71 38.40
CA ALA A 37 18.00 3.06 37.00
C ALA A 37 18.78 4.37 36.78
N ALA A 38 18.71 5.33 37.71
CA ALA A 38 19.47 6.57 37.59
C ALA A 38 20.98 6.28 37.65
N VAL A 39 21.41 5.50 38.64
CA VAL A 39 22.80 5.05 38.81
C VAL A 39 23.26 4.18 37.65
N LYS A 40 22.38 3.29 37.13
CA LYS A 40 22.68 2.52 35.91
C LYS A 40 22.97 3.42 34.72
N CYS A 41 22.09 4.38 34.43
CA CYS A 41 22.26 5.29 33.31
C CYS A 41 23.51 6.15 33.46
N GLU A 42 23.85 6.61 34.68
CA GLU A 42 25.06 7.39 34.93
C GLU A 42 26.34 6.57 34.67
N ASN A 43 26.40 5.34 35.17
CA ASN A 43 27.54 4.46 34.95
C ASN A 43 27.67 4.06 33.47
N LEU A 44 26.56 3.80 32.80
CA LEU A 44 26.53 3.51 31.37
C LEU A 44 26.95 4.72 30.53
N LEU A 45 26.57 5.95 30.92
CA LEU A 45 27.04 7.19 30.28
C LEU A 45 28.56 7.34 30.40
N LYS A 46 29.12 7.13 31.60
CA LYS A 46 30.58 7.16 31.83
C LYS A 46 31.30 6.12 30.96
N ALA A 47 30.75 4.90 30.89
CA ALA A 47 31.29 3.83 30.05
C ALA A 47 31.23 4.22 28.55
N LYS A 48 30.10 4.74 28.08
CA LYS A 48 29.93 5.20 26.70
C LYS A 48 30.94 6.27 26.30
N GLU A 49 31.17 7.28 27.13
CA GLU A 49 32.15 8.34 26.86
C GLU A 49 33.53 7.76 26.61
N LEU A 50 33.98 6.82 27.45
CA LEU A 50 35.27 6.15 27.25
C LEU A 50 35.28 5.18 26.07
N ILE A 51 34.16 4.52 25.75
CA ILE A 51 34.11 3.55 24.64
C ILE A 51 34.11 4.26 23.28
N ILE A 52 33.36 5.36 23.13
CA ILE A 52 33.13 6.03 21.83
C ILE A 52 34.16 7.14 21.56
N HIS A 53 34.54 7.91 22.57
CA HIS A 53 35.40 9.09 22.39
C HIS A 53 36.88 8.85 22.70
N SER A 54 37.25 7.66 23.21
CA SER A 54 38.65 7.29 23.41
C SER A 54 39.40 7.11 22.08
N PRO A 55 40.71 7.42 22.03
CA PRO A 55 41.54 7.24 20.83
C PRO A 55 41.72 5.77 20.43
N VAL A 56 41.41 4.82 21.31
CA VAL A 56 41.59 3.38 21.06
C VAL A 56 40.34 2.80 20.37
N SER A 57 40.39 2.69 19.04
CA SER A 57 39.27 2.22 18.21
C SER A 57 38.79 0.80 18.53
N SER A 58 39.63 -0.06 19.13
CA SER A 58 39.29 -1.45 19.46
C SER A 58 38.41 -1.61 20.70
N LEU A 59 38.22 -0.56 21.51
CA LEU A 59 37.38 -0.63 22.71
C LEU A 59 35.91 -0.81 22.38
N LEU A 60 35.45 -0.25 21.26
CA LEU A 60 34.05 -0.37 20.84
C LEU A 60 33.69 -1.81 20.53
N ASP A 61 34.48 -2.50 19.71
CA ASP A 61 34.23 -3.91 19.36
C ASP A 61 34.31 -4.83 20.59
N ASN A 62 35.24 -4.56 21.51
CA ASN A 62 35.44 -5.38 22.71
C ASN A 62 34.27 -5.30 23.70
N PHE A 63 33.66 -4.13 23.86
CA PHE A 63 32.60 -3.89 24.86
C PHE A 63 31.19 -3.78 24.26
N LEU A 64 31.06 -3.91 22.93
CA LEU A 64 29.78 -3.78 22.23
C LEU A 64 28.74 -4.76 22.79
N HIS A 65 29.12 -6.01 22.98
CA HIS A 65 28.21 -7.06 23.43
C HIS A 65 27.72 -6.85 24.86
N GLU A 66 28.59 -6.39 25.75
CA GLU A 66 28.32 -6.13 27.16
C GLU A 66 27.34 -4.97 27.33
N VAL A 67 27.54 -3.88 26.57
CA VAL A 67 26.64 -2.73 26.58
C VAL A 67 25.28 -3.12 25.98
N LEU A 68 25.26 -3.83 24.86
CA LEU A 68 24.01 -4.29 24.23
C LEU A 68 23.22 -5.26 25.12
N GLY A 69 23.86 -5.96 26.06
CA GLY A 69 23.16 -6.81 27.04
C GLY A 69 22.08 -6.09 27.86
N PHE A 70 22.22 -4.77 28.06
CA PHE A 70 21.24 -3.95 28.80
C PHE A 70 19.97 -3.62 27.98
N GLN A 71 19.87 -4.05 26.71
CA GLN A 71 18.68 -3.82 25.90
C GLN A 71 17.41 -4.54 26.41
N VAL A 72 17.58 -5.57 27.23
CA VAL A 72 16.47 -6.35 27.84
C VAL A 72 16.17 -5.87 29.27
N ASP A 73 16.76 -4.75 29.71
CA ASP A 73 16.53 -4.22 31.06
C ASP A 73 15.05 -3.83 31.25
N ARG A 74 14.55 -3.97 32.49
CA ARG A 74 13.15 -3.66 32.83
C ARG A 74 12.87 -2.16 32.68
N ASN A 75 13.85 -1.30 32.92
CA ASN A 75 13.64 0.14 32.87
C ASN A 75 13.74 0.68 31.43
N ALA A 76 12.73 1.46 31.03
CA ALA A 76 12.68 2.11 29.72
C ALA A 76 13.81 3.13 29.49
N GLU A 77 14.29 3.81 30.53
CA GLU A 77 15.40 4.78 30.42
C GLU A 77 16.72 4.11 30.05
N VAL A 78 16.99 2.92 30.60
CA VAL A 78 18.18 2.13 30.25
C VAL A 78 18.07 1.67 28.79
N ARG A 79 16.90 1.19 28.35
CA ARG A 79 16.70 0.81 26.94
C ARG A 79 16.83 1.99 25.98
N LYS A 80 16.33 3.18 26.35
CA LYS A 80 16.55 4.44 25.59
C LYS A 80 18.02 4.82 25.50
N PHE A 81 18.78 4.64 26.57
CA PHE A 81 20.22 4.86 26.57
C PHE A 81 20.91 3.96 25.53
N ILE A 82 20.55 2.67 25.46
CA ILE A 82 21.11 1.73 24.48
C ILE A 82 20.84 2.16 23.04
N VAL A 83 19.64 2.67 22.75
CA VAL A 83 19.35 3.25 21.42
C VAL A 83 20.29 4.41 21.11
N GLY A 84 20.56 5.29 22.08
CA GLY A 84 21.51 6.40 21.90
C GLY A 84 22.96 5.97 21.77
N PHE A 85 23.36 4.92 22.50
CA PHE A 85 24.67 4.30 22.33
C PHE A 85 24.86 3.74 20.92
N ILE A 86 23.87 2.98 20.41
CA ILE A 86 23.90 2.43 19.05
C ILE A 86 24.00 3.56 18.01
N GLU A 87 23.22 4.63 18.18
CA GLU A 87 23.24 5.78 17.26
C GLU A 87 24.63 6.42 17.15
N GLU A 88 25.30 6.65 18.27
CA GLU A 88 26.63 7.26 18.28
C GLU A 88 27.73 6.30 17.85
N ALA A 89 27.62 5.03 18.24
CA ALA A 89 28.53 3.98 17.81
C ALA A 89 28.51 3.85 16.27
N CYS A 90 27.33 3.80 15.65
CA CYS A 90 27.20 3.75 14.19
C CYS A 90 27.74 5.01 13.49
N LYS A 91 27.68 6.18 14.12
CA LYS A 91 28.27 7.42 13.57
C LYS A 91 29.79 7.41 13.62
N LYS A 92 30.36 6.78 14.66
CA LYS A 92 31.82 6.69 14.85
C LYS A 92 32.44 5.63 13.97
N ASP A 93 31.83 4.45 13.96
CA ASP A 93 32.25 3.30 13.16
C ASP A 93 31.03 2.64 12.48
N PRO A 94 30.81 2.91 11.19
CA PRO A 94 29.70 2.31 10.45
C PRO A 94 29.80 0.78 10.27
N ASP A 95 30.99 0.18 10.42
CA ASP A 95 31.19 -1.25 10.17
C ASP A 95 30.52 -2.13 11.25
N ILE A 96 30.16 -1.56 12.41
CA ILE A 96 29.40 -2.27 13.46
C ILE A 96 27.92 -2.46 13.09
N LEU A 97 27.42 -1.76 12.08
CA LEU A 97 25.99 -1.69 11.76
C LEU A 97 25.34 -3.08 11.57
N PRO A 98 25.94 -4.04 10.83
CA PRO A 98 25.39 -5.39 10.71
C PRO A 98 25.22 -6.11 12.05
N LYS A 99 26.07 -5.82 13.06
CA LYS A 99 26.02 -6.42 14.40
C LYS A 99 24.87 -5.85 15.25
N VAL A 100 24.48 -4.60 15.02
CA VAL A 100 23.54 -3.85 15.88
C VAL A 100 22.15 -3.61 15.27
N VAL A 101 21.99 -3.75 13.95
CA VAL A 101 20.75 -3.41 13.24
C VAL A 101 19.53 -4.20 13.73
N ILE A 102 19.72 -5.46 14.13
CA ILE A 102 18.64 -6.30 14.69
C ILE A 102 18.18 -5.79 16.05
N ASN A 103 19.09 -5.29 16.87
CA ASN A 103 18.77 -4.72 18.18
C ASN A 103 17.88 -3.48 18.02
N ILE A 104 18.14 -2.65 17.00
CA ILE A 104 17.28 -1.50 16.66
C ILE A 104 15.88 -1.98 16.25
N ASN A 105 15.79 -2.98 15.35
CA ASN A 105 14.50 -3.53 14.90
C ASN A 105 13.70 -4.11 16.07
N MET A 106 14.36 -4.79 17.01
CA MET A 106 13.73 -5.31 18.23
C MET A 106 13.23 -4.19 19.14
N LEU A 107 14.05 -3.15 19.38
CA LEU A 107 13.68 -2.00 20.22
C LEU A 107 12.58 -1.13 19.59
N LEU A 108 12.42 -1.16 18.27
CA LEU A 108 11.30 -0.50 17.60
C LEU A 108 9.95 -1.15 17.97
N GLN A 109 9.96 -2.44 18.31
CA GLN A 109 8.79 -3.22 18.73
C GLN A 109 8.63 -3.29 20.26
N ASP A 110 9.32 -2.42 21.01
CA ASP A 110 9.26 -2.38 22.47
C ASP A 110 7.85 -2.04 22.98
N SER A 111 7.50 -2.52 24.17
CA SER A 111 6.19 -2.24 24.79
C SER A 111 6.03 -0.79 25.23
N SER A 112 7.13 -0.05 25.45
CA SER A 112 7.11 1.34 25.88
C SER A 112 7.18 2.30 24.69
N ALA A 113 6.15 3.14 24.56
CA ALA A 113 6.12 4.21 23.57
C ALA A 113 7.32 5.17 23.70
N GLN A 114 7.90 5.36 24.89
CA GLN A 114 9.07 6.23 25.08
C GLN A 114 10.33 5.65 24.43
N VAL A 115 10.48 4.32 24.44
CA VAL A 115 11.58 3.61 23.77
C VAL A 115 11.38 3.69 22.27
N GLN A 116 10.18 3.36 21.78
CA GLN A 116 9.84 3.46 20.36
C GLN A 116 10.12 4.86 19.79
N LYS A 117 9.72 5.92 20.51
CA LYS A 117 10.01 7.33 20.16
C LYS A 117 11.53 7.58 20.01
N ARG A 118 12.34 7.10 20.95
CA ARG A 118 13.79 7.24 20.90
C ARG A 118 14.42 6.47 19.73
N VAL A 119 13.87 5.30 19.38
CA VAL A 119 14.28 4.50 18.22
C VAL A 119 13.99 5.23 16.92
N ILE A 120 12.79 5.80 16.76
CA ILE A 120 12.43 6.58 15.56
C ILE A 120 13.39 7.76 15.38
N GLN A 121 13.75 8.45 16.47
CA GLN A 121 14.73 9.55 16.45
C GLN A 121 16.14 9.09 16.02
N ALA A 122 16.57 7.90 16.42
CA ALA A 122 17.86 7.32 16.01
C ALA A 122 17.85 6.75 14.59
N ALA A 123 16.72 6.23 14.13
CA ALA A 123 16.60 5.53 12.86
C ALA A 123 16.99 6.40 11.66
N GLY A 124 16.63 7.69 11.65
CA GLY A 124 16.99 8.63 10.58
C GLY A 124 18.50 8.81 10.45
N PRO A 125 19.20 9.29 11.50
CA PRO A 125 20.65 9.42 11.50
C PRO A 125 21.38 8.11 11.15
N ILE A 126 20.94 6.97 11.69
CA ILE A 126 21.53 5.66 11.39
C ILE A 126 21.34 5.30 9.91
N TYR A 127 20.16 5.54 9.35
CA TYR A 127 19.88 5.31 7.93
C TYR A 127 20.75 6.19 7.01
N LYS A 128 20.92 7.49 7.33
CA LYS A 128 21.84 8.37 6.59
C LYS A 128 23.29 7.88 6.67
N THR A 129 23.77 7.52 7.87
CA THR A 129 25.14 7.00 8.03
C THR A 129 25.35 5.69 7.27
N ALA A 130 24.36 4.79 7.28
CA ALA A 130 24.39 3.56 6.52
C ALA A 130 24.50 3.81 5.01
N LEU A 131 23.70 4.75 4.48
CA LEU A 131 23.71 5.09 3.07
C LEU A 131 25.05 5.75 2.66
N MET A 132 25.59 6.65 3.50
CA MET A 132 26.93 7.24 3.31
C MET A 132 28.04 6.18 3.32
N TRP A 133 27.93 5.18 4.20
CA TRP A 133 28.89 4.08 4.31
C TRP A 133 28.85 3.18 3.07
N LEU A 134 27.65 2.77 2.64
CA LEU A 134 27.46 1.99 1.41
C LEU A 134 27.92 2.74 0.16
N ALA A 135 27.72 4.06 0.11
CA ALA A 135 28.19 4.90 -0.99
C ALA A 135 29.72 4.99 -1.08
N LYS A 136 30.43 4.87 0.04
CA LYS A 136 31.91 4.91 0.09
C LYS A 136 32.56 3.52 -0.05
N ALA A 137 31.79 2.45 0.13
CA ALA A 137 32.30 1.09 0.07
C ALA A 137 32.75 0.72 -1.35
N LYS A 138 34.00 0.26 -1.51
CA LYS A 138 34.54 -0.19 -2.80
C LYS A 138 33.90 -1.51 -3.28
N THR A 139 33.56 -2.37 -2.33
CA THR A 139 32.94 -3.68 -2.55
C THR A 139 31.84 -3.86 -1.51
N VAL A 140 30.66 -4.33 -1.92
CA VAL A 140 29.57 -4.60 -0.98
C VAL A 140 29.61 -6.05 -0.54
N THR A 141 29.67 -6.28 0.77
CA THR A 141 29.66 -7.62 1.38
C THR A 141 28.24 -8.13 1.58
N GLU A 142 28.06 -9.44 1.79
CA GLU A 142 26.74 -10.03 2.10
C GLU A 142 26.16 -9.47 3.41
N GLU A 143 27.00 -9.20 4.40
CA GLU A 143 26.59 -8.60 5.68
C GLU A 143 26.08 -7.16 5.52
N MET A 144 26.71 -6.38 4.64
CA MET A 144 26.26 -5.04 4.25
C MET A 144 24.88 -5.08 3.60
N GLU A 145 24.65 -6.03 2.68
CA GLU A 145 23.37 -6.21 2.02
C GLU A 145 22.26 -6.64 2.99
N ALA A 146 22.57 -7.58 3.89
CA ALA A 146 21.67 -8.01 4.95
C ALA A 146 21.31 -6.85 5.89
N ALA A 147 22.29 -6.04 6.30
CA ALA A 147 22.06 -4.87 7.14
C ALA A 147 21.18 -3.82 6.46
N TRP A 148 21.43 -3.54 5.17
CA TRP A 148 20.61 -2.63 4.38
C TRP A 148 19.17 -3.11 4.26
N LYS A 149 18.96 -4.42 4.04
CA LYS A 149 17.63 -5.02 3.99
C LYS A 149 16.86 -4.83 5.29
N VAL A 150 17.51 -5.04 6.45
CA VAL A 150 16.88 -4.82 7.76
C VAL A 150 16.58 -3.33 7.99
N LEU A 151 17.48 -2.42 7.58
CA LEU A 151 17.21 -0.98 7.64
C LEU A 151 16.03 -0.57 6.75
N GLY A 152 15.89 -1.17 5.56
CA GLY A 152 14.72 -1.02 4.72
C GLY A 152 13.43 -1.46 5.42
N GLN A 153 13.47 -2.56 6.17
CA GLN A 153 12.34 -3.02 6.98
C GLN A 153 12.02 -2.06 8.13
N ILE A 154 13.04 -1.54 8.82
CA ILE A 154 12.89 -0.53 9.88
C ILE A 154 12.23 0.72 9.31
N LYS A 155 12.71 1.25 8.18
CA LYS A 155 12.11 2.39 7.48
C LYS A 155 10.63 2.15 7.17
N GLN A 156 10.29 0.99 6.59
CA GLN A 156 8.91 0.62 6.27
C GLN A 156 8.03 0.39 7.51
N GLN A 157 8.61 -0.01 8.66
CA GLN A 157 7.89 -0.05 9.93
C GLN A 157 7.61 1.37 10.44
N VAL A 158 8.59 2.27 10.43
CA VAL A 158 8.40 3.67 10.88
C VAL A 158 7.40 4.41 9.98
N ILE A 159 7.41 4.18 8.66
CA ILE A 159 6.41 4.74 7.73
C ILE A 159 4.99 4.35 8.15
N ARG A 160 4.77 3.09 8.51
CA ARG A 160 3.47 2.59 8.98
C ARG A 160 3.07 3.12 10.36
N MET A 161 4.01 3.64 11.15
CA MET A 161 3.71 4.24 12.47
C MET A 161 3.07 5.64 12.37
N ILE A 162 2.87 6.19 11.16
CA ILE A 162 2.08 7.40 10.97
C ILE A 162 0.62 7.23 11.41
N ASP A 163 0.10 6.00 11.36
CA ASP A 163 -1.26 5.63 11.78
C ASP A 163 -1.31 5.05 13.21
N ASN A 164 -0.27 5.25 14.02
CA ASN A 164 -0.22 4.75 15.40
C ASN A 164 -1.16 5.52 16.34
N ASP A 165 -1.72 4.85 17.35
CA ASP A 165 -2.61 5.47 18.34
C ASP A 165 -1.91 6.53 19.21
N ASN A 166 -0.59 6.42 19.41
CA ASN A 166 0.16 7.38 20.21
C ASN A 166 0.50 8.64 19.40
N ASP A 167 -0.07 9.76 19.81
CA ASP A 167 0.09 11.04 19.13
C ASP A 167 1.57 11.44 18.93
N GLY A 168 2.41 11.24 19.94
CA GLY A 168 3.82 11.59 19.87
C GLY A 168 4.65 10.64 19.01
N ILE A 169 4.20 9.40 18.78
CA ILE A 169 4.82 8.50 17.81
C ILE A 169 4.54 9.01 16.40
N ARG A 170 3.28 9.40 16.11
CA ARG A 170 2.92 10.01 14.82
C ARG A 170 3.72 11.27 14.54
N THR A 171 3.94 12.13 15.53
CA THR A 171 4.75 13.36 15.37
C THR A 171 6.18 13.03 14.93
N LEU A 172 6.81 12.02 15.54
CA LEU A 172 8.16 11.61 15.18
C LEU A 172 8.21 10.86 13.86
N ALA A 173 7.18 10.06 13.54
CA ALA A 173 7.04 9.43 12.23
C ALA A 173 7.03 10.50 11.12
N VAL A 174 6.23 11.56 11.26
CA VAL A 174 6.22 12.69 10.31
C VAL A 174 7.61 13.30 10.12
N LYS A 175 8.38 13.53 11.21
CA LYS A 175 9.76 14.03 11.12
C LYS A 175 10.72 13.04 10.46
N PHE A 176 10.51 11.74 10.66
CA PHE A 176 11.26 10.71 9.96
C PHE A 176 10.94 10.70 8.46
N LEU A 177 9.67 10.83 8.06
CA LEU A 177 9.28 10.92 6.64
C LEU A 177 9.87 12.17 5.98
N GLU A 178 9.81 13.32 6.64
CA GLU A 178 10.49 14.55 6.20
C GLU A 178 11.97 14.28 5.92
N PHE A 179 12.66 13.63 6.86
CA PHE A 179 14.07 13.30 6.73
C PHE A 179 14.36 12.37 5.55
N ILE A 180 13.52 11.34 5.35
CA ILE A 180 13.67 10.38 4.26
C ILE A 180 13.47 11.05 2.89
N VAL A 181 12.43 11.88 2.74
CA VAL A 181 12.19 12.62 1.49
C VAL A 181 13.39 13.49 1.14
N LEU A 182 13.92 14.25 2.11
CA LEU A 182 15.08 15.12 1.88
C LEU A 182 16.35 14.31 1.52
N LEU A 183 16.56 13.16 2.15
CA LEU A 183 17.73 12.31 1.92
C LEU A 183 17.68 11.61 0.56
N GLN A 184 16.49 11.22 0.10
CA GLN A 184 16.25 10.43 -1.11
C GLN A 184 15.75 11.27 -2.30
N THR A 185 16.04 12.57 -2.33
CA THR A 185 15.73 13.46 -3.47
C THR A 185 16.92 14.36 -3.81
N TYR A 186 16.97 14.83 -5.06
CA TYR A 186 18.05 15.69 -5.55
C TYR A 186 17.87 17.14 -5.09
N PRO A 187 18.93 17.83 -4.65
CA PRO A 187 18.91 19.28 -4.46
C PRO A 187 18.94 19.97 -5.83
N GLU A 188 18.14 21.01 -6.01
CA GLU A 188 18.21 21.89 -7.18
C GLU A 188 19.14 23.07 -6.93
N ALA A 189 19.60 23.73 -8.00
CA ALA A 189 20.48 24.91 -7.94
C ALA A 189 19.93 26.06 -7.08
N ASP A 190 18.61 26.12 -6.89
CA ASP A 190 17.90 27.13 -6.11
C ASP A 190 17.48 26.66 -4.71
N SER A 191 17.93 25.48 -4.28
CA SER A 191 17.67 24.94 -2.94
C SER A 191 18.41 25.73 -1.87
N ALA A 192 17.77 25.91 -0.71
CA ALA A 192 18.47 26.48 0.44
C ALA A 192 19.62 25.57 0.89
N GLN A 193 20.86 26.10 0.91
CA GLN A 193 22.04 25.32 1.27
C GLN A 193 22.05 24.99 2.76
N LYS A 194 22.33 23.73 3.09
CA LYS A 194 22.49 23.23 4.47
C LYS A 194 23.91 22.69 4.64
N GLU A 195 24.57 23.05 5.74
CA GLU A 195 25.88 22.51 6.09
C GLU A 195 25.80 20.97 6.26
N ASN A 196 26.70 20.22 5.61
CA ASN A 196 26.75 18.75 5.60
C ASN A 196 25.47 18.06 5.09
N ASP A 197 24.81 18.64 4.07
CA ASP A 197 23.72 17.95 3.37
C ASP A 197 24.25 16.74 2.60
N PHE A 198 23.53 15.63 2.67
CA PHE A 198 23.83 14.43 1.90
C PHE A 198 22.56 14.10 1.12
N SER A 199 22.69 13.88 -0.18
CA SER A 199 21.56 13.70 -1.08
C SER A 199 21.78 12.54 -2.05
N LEU A 200 20.84 12.33 -2.98
CA LEU A 200 21.01 11.31 -4.02
C LEU A 200 22.19 11.58 -4.96
N GLU A 201 22.67 12.83 -5.07
CA GLU A 201 23.86 13.15 -5.89
C GLU A 201 25.11 12.42 -5.40
N ASP A 202 25.23 12.28 -4.08
CA ASP A 202 26.39 11.69 -3.40
C ASP A 202 26.41 10.15 -3.47
N VAL A 203 25.32 9.50 -3.91
CA VAL A 203 25.20 8.03 -3.95
C VAL A 203 25.68 7.51 -5.30
N PRO A 204 26.80 6.76 -5.45
CA PRO A 204 27.29 6.36 -6.78
C PRO A 204 26.29 5.53 -7.61
N PHE A 205 26.27 5.74 -8.94
CA PHE A 205 25.46 4.93 -9.87
C PHE A 205 25.82 3.44 -9.87
N THR A 206 27.04 3.10 -9.45
CA THR A 206 27.55 1.72 -9.37
C THR A 206 26.92 0.92 -8.23
N LEU A 207 26.26 1.57 -7.26
CA LEU A 207 25.68 0.91 -6.09
C LEU A 207 24.35 0.22 -6.43
N LYS A 208 24.40 -1.08 -6.75
CA LYS A 208 23.22 -1.88 -7.14
C LYS A 208 22.20 -2.10 -6.02
N ILE A 209 22.64 -2.10 -4.76
CA ILE A 209 21.80 -2.39 -3.59
C ILE A 209 20.89 -1.21 -3.24
N ALA A 210 21.33 0.03 -3.49
CA ALA A 210 20.57 1.25 -3.23
C ALA A 210 20.50 2.10 -4.50
N ARG A 211 19.68 1.67 -5.47
CA ARG A 211 19.50 2.36 -6.76
C ARG A 211 18.82 3.71 -6.58
N ARG A 212 19.43 4.79 -7.09
CA ARG A 212 18.89 6.17 -7.02
C ARG A 212 17.42 6.26 -7.43
N ARG A 213 17.05 5.73 -8.60
CA ARG A 213 15.67 5.73 -9.12
C ARG A 213 14.67 5.10 -8.15
N LYS A 214 15.01 3.95 -7.55
CA LYS A 214 14.12 3.29 -6.57
C LYS A 214 13.99 4.08 -5.28
N LEU A 215 15.07 4.72 -4.82
CA LEU A 215 15.03 5.57 -3.62
C LEU A 215 14.18 6.82 -3.88
N GLU A 216 14.25 7.39 -5.07
CA GLU A 216 13.48 8.56 -5.48
C GLU A 216 11.99 8.25 -5.66
N GLU A 217 11.65 7.12 -6.31
CA GLU A 217 10.26 6.62 -6.39
C GLU A 217 9.66 6.44 -4.99
N GLU A 218 10.40 5.81 -4.07
CA GLU A 218 9.98 5.66 -2.68
C GLU A 218 9.83 7.01 -1.94
N ALA A 219 10.72 7.97 -2.19
CA ALA A 219 10.63 9.31 -1.61
C ALA A 219 9.34 10.03 -2.06
N ASN A 220 8.97 9.89 -3.34
CA ASN A 220 7.74 10.44 -3.87
C ASN A 220 6.50 9.80 -3.23
N GLU A 221 6.48 8.47 -3.05
CA GLU A 221 5.42 7.78 -2.32
C GLU A 221 5.29 8.27 -0.87
N VAL A 222 6.42 8.44 -0.18
CA VAL A 222 6.47 8.97 1.19
C VAL A 222 5.96 10.42 1.25
N PHE A 223 6.28 11.25 0.25
CA PHE A 223 5.79 12.61 0.16
C PHE A 223 4.27 12.67 -0.08
N GLU A 224 3.73 11.83 -0.95
CA GLU A 224 2.28 11.71 -1.16
C GLU A 224 1.57 11.25 0.13
N LEU A 225 2.17 10.34 0.89
CA LEU A 225 1.66 9.94 2.20
C LEU A 225 1.62 11.12 3.19
N LEU A 226 2.63 12.00 3.20
CA LEU A 226 2.63 13.22 4.01
C LEU A 226 1.49 14.18 3.61
N ILE A 227 1.25 14.37 2.31
CA ILE A 227 0.12 15.20 1.83
C ILE A 227 -1.22 14.60 2.26
N LYS A 228 -1.39 13.27 2.09
CA LYS A 228 -2.61 12.57 2.52
C LYS A 228 -2.84 12.70 4.03
N PHE A 229 -1.78 12.58 4.83
CA PHE A 229 -1.84 12.76 6.27
C PHE A 229 -2.22 14.19 6.67
N HIS A 230 -1.62 15.20 6.02
CA HIS A 230 -1.94 16.61 6.21
C HIS A 230 -3.42 16.93 5.95
N GLY A 231 -4.04 16.30 4.94
CA GLY A 231 -5.44 16.46 4.59
C GLY A 231 -6.44 15.61 5.38
N SER A 232 -5.99 14.85 6.39
CA SER A 232 -6.87 13.94 7.14
C SER A 232 -7.85 14.67 8.05
N PRO A 233 -9.15 14.29 8.09
CA PRO A 233 -10.18 14.98 8.88
C PRO A 233 -10.04 14.75 10.40
N HIS A 234 -9.26 13.75 10.82
CA HIS A 234 -9.10 13.36 12.23
C HIS A 234 -7.66 13.55 12.74
N ILE A 235 -6.86 14.35 12.05
CA ILE A 235 -5.50 14.69 12.49
C ILE A 235 -5.52 15.54 13.77
N SER A 236 -4.55 15.30 14.67
CA SER A 236 -4.37 16.14 15.86
C SER A 236 -3.70 17.47 15.53
N SER A 237 -3.93 18.52 16.33
CA SER A 237 -3.35 19.85 16.09
C SER A 237 -1.81 19.83 16.04
N VAL A 238 -1.16 19.06 16.92
CA VAL A 238 0.30 18.96 17.01
C VAL A 238 0.87 18.27 15.76
N ASN A 239 0.24 17.18 15.31
CA ASN A 239 0.67 16.47 14.12
C ASN A 239 0.43 17.29 12.85
N LEU A 240 -0.69 18.03 12.77
CA LEU A 240 -0.98 18.92 11.66
C LEU A 240 0.05 20.04 11.54
N MET A 241 0.37 20.73 12.64
CA MET A 241 1.41 21.78 12.65
C MET A 241 2.78 21.20 12.31
N THR A 242 3.13 20.02 12.84
CA THR A 242 4.40 19.35 12.55
C THR A 242 4.51 19.00 11.07
N CYS A 243 3.45 18.41 10.50
CA CYS A 243 3.39 18.03 9.09
C CYS A 243 3.45 19.25 8.17
N MET A 244 2.73 20.33 8.50
CA MET A 244 2.79 21.59 7.78
C MET A 244 4.20 22.18 7.76
N GLY A 245 4.88 22.21 8.93
CA GLY A 245 6.27 22.64 9.01
C GLY A 245 7.23 21.73 8.22
N SER A 246 6.96 20.42 8.19
CA SER A 246 7.72 19.45 7.40
C SER A 246 7.55 19.65 5.89
N LEU A 247 6.33 19.85 5.40
CA LEU A 247 6.05 20.13 3.99
C LEU A 247 6.74 21.42 3.53
N VAL A 248 6.67 22.49 4.33
CA VAL A 248 7.34 23.75 4.02
C VAL A 248 8.86 23.60 4.02
N LEU A 249 9.44 22.80 4.92
CA LEU A 249 10.88 22.53 4.89
C LEU A 249 11.28 21.75 3.63
N ILE A 250 10.48 20.75 3.22
CA ILE A 250 10.69 20.00 1.99
C ILE A 250 10.65 20.96 0.79
N ALA A 251 9.63 21.82 0.67
CA ALA A 251 9.54 22.80 -0.41
C ALA A 251 10.73 23.77 -0.46
N LYS A 252 11.29 24.15 0.70
CA LYS A 252 12.46 25.04 0.79
C LYS A 252 13.76 24.38 0.32
N LEU A 253 13.93 23.10 0.64
CA LEU A 253 15.14 22.35 0.34
C LEU A 253 15.05 21.61 -1.01
N ARG A 254 13.83 21.40 -1.53
CA ARG A 254 13.53 20.65 -2.76
C ARG A 254 12.39 21.37 -3.51
N PRO A 255 12.70 22.42 -4.29
CA PRO A 255 11.71 23.26 -4.98
C PRO A 255 10.74 22.52 -5.90
N GLN A 256 11.10 21.34 -6.43
CA GLN A 256 10.21 20.45 -7.21
C GLN A 256 8.88 20.14 -6.51
N PHE A 257 8.83 20.14 -5.17
CA PHE A 257 7.62 19.88 -4.40
C PHE A 257 6.81 21.15 -4.09
N MET A 258 7.32 22.34 -4.42
CA MET A 258 6.72 23.64 -4.07
C MET A 258 5.26 23.74 -4.50
N ALA A 259 4.95 23.37 -5.75
CA ALA A 259 3.59 23.41 -6.30
C ALA A 259 2.61 22.60 -5.44
N LYS A 260 2.95 21.34 -5.15
CA LYS A 260 2.12 20.43 -4.36
C LYS A 260 1.95 20.91 -2.92
N VAL A 261 3.01 21.47 -2.32
CA VAL A 261 2.94 22.03 -0.97
C VAL A 261 2.03 23.25 -0.91
N VAL A 262 2.14 24.20 -1.85
CA VAL A 262 1.25 25.38 -1.90
C VAL A 262 -0.21 24.95 -2.03
N THR A 263 -0.53 24.01 -2.93
CA THR A 263 -1.90 23.46 -3.07
C THR A 263 -2.38 22.75 -1.80
N ALA A 264 -1.51 22.03 -1.10
CA ALA A 264 -1.88 21.39 0.17
C ALA A 264 -2.20 22.42 1.27
N LEU A 265 -1.44 23.52 1.34
CA LEU A 265 -1.70 24.63 2.27
C LEU A 265 -2.99 25.39 1.93
N GLU A 266 -3.27 25.62 0.64
CA GLU A 266 -4.54 26.17 0.15
C GLU A 266 -5.72 25.29 0.58
N THR A 267 -5.62 23.98 0.33
CA THR A 267 -6.67 23.02 0.65
C THR A 267 -6.97 22.98 2.15
N LEU A 268 -5.93 23.03 3.00
CA LEU A 268 -6.12 23.09 4.45
C LEU A 268 -6.79 24.38 4.91
N HIS A 269 -6.48 25.52 4.28
CA HIS A 269 -7.11 26.79 4.63
C HIS A 269 -8.64 26.75 4.40
N ILE A 270 -9.09 26.02 3.37
CA ILE A 270 -10.51 25.88 3.05
C ILE A 270 -11.16 24.80 3.93
N ASN A 271 -10.47 23.67 4.13
CA ASN A 271 -11.02 22.47 4.77
C ASN A 271 -10.27 22.19 6.09
N LEU A 272 -10.45 23.04 7.10
CA LEU A 272 -9.87 22.77 8.42
C LEU A 272 -10.56 21.56 9.07
N PRO A 273 -9.80 20.65 9.73
CA PRO A 273 -10.38 19.50 10.40
C PRO A 273 -11.41 19.90 11.47
N PRO A 274 -12.65 19.35 11.43
CA PRO A 274 -13.73 19.75 12.34
C PRO A 274 -13.51 19.27 13.78
N THR A 275 -12.56 18.36 14.00
CA THR A 275 -12.19 17.81 15.32
C THR A 275 -11.38 18.80 16.17
N LEU A 276 -10.90 19.90 15.60
CA LEU A 276 -10.07 20.87 16.29
C LEU A 276 -10.91 21.83 17.15
N SER A 277 -10.48 22.04 18.39
CA SER A 277 -11.07 23.05 19.28
C SER A 277 -10.77 24.47 18.78
N LYS A 278 -11.54 25.47 19.27
CA LYS A 278 -11.35 26.88 18.87
C LYS A 278 -9.92 27.38 19.09
N SER A 279 -9.30 27.01 20.22
CA SER A 279 -7.91 27.38 20.52
C SER A 279 -6.90 26.67 19.60
N GLN A 280 -7.17 25.41 19.24
CA GLN A 280 -6.36 24.66 18.29
C GLN A 280 -6.45 25.24 16.87
N VAL A 281 -7.64 25.61 16.40
CA VAL A 281 -7.85 26.27 15.11
C VAL A 281 -7.05 27.58 15.02
N SER A 282 -7.11 28.42 16.06
CA SER A 282 -6.32 29.66 16.14
C SER A 282 -4.81 29.38 16.06
N SER A 283 -4.34 28.34 16.77
CA SER A 283 -2.93 27.91 16.76
C SER A 283 -2.48 27.44 15.38
N VAL A 284 -3.31 26.62 14.71
CA VAL A 284 -3.05 26.11 13.36
C VAL A 284 -3.04 27.26 12.34
N ARG A 285 -3.98 28.20 12.39
CA ARG A 285 -4.00 29.38 11.51
C ARG A 285 -2.77 30.28 11.71
N LYS A 286 -2.37 30.52 12.96
CA LYS A 286 -1.15 31.28 13.27
C LYS A 286 0.09 30.57 12.73
N HIS A 287 0.14 29.24 12.85
CA HIS A 287 1.23 28.44 12.30
C HIS A 287 1.24 28.47 10.76
N LEU A 288 0.08 28.36 10.12
CA LEU A 288 -0.09 28.45 8.67
C LEU A 288 0.39 29.81 8.14
N LYS A 289 0.00 30.91 8.78
CA LYS A 289 0.48 32.26 8.46
C LYS A 289 2.02 32.32 8.53
N LEU A 290 2.61 31.78 9.60
CA LEU A 290 4.06 31.73 9.76
C LEU A 290 4.75 30.92 8.65
N GLN A 291 4.18 29.76 8.27
CA GLN A 291 4.75 28.91 7.22
C GLN A 291 4.64 29.54 5.83
N LEU A 292 3.54 30.21 5.51
CA LEU A 292 3.38 30.97 4.27
C LEU A 292 4.36 32.15 4.18
N LEU A 293 4.57 32.90 5.26
CA LEU A 293 5.61 33.94 5.32
C LEU A 293 7.01 33.36 5.14
N ASN A 294 7.24 32.13 5.63
CA ASN A 294 8.51 31.43 5.47
C ASN A 294 8.74 30.94 4.04
N LEU A 295 7.69 30.60 3.29
CA LEU A 295 7.75 30.28 1.87
C LEU A 295 7.99 31.54 1.03
N LEU A 296 7.29 32.63 1.31
CA LEU A 296 7.39 33.89 0.56
C LEU A 296 8.82 34.50 0.53
N LYS A 297 9.64 34.16 1.53
CA LYS A 297 11.06 34.56 1.58
C LYS A 297 11.93 33.87 0.54
N MET A 298 11.45 32.81 -0.09
CA MET A 298 12.25 32.03 -1.04
C MET A 298 12.16 32.62 -2.45
N PRO A 299 13.30 32.76 -3.18
CA PRO A 299 13.26 33.17 -4.58
C PRO A 299 12.48 32.21 -5.48
N THR A 300 12.44 30.92 -5.13
CA THR A 300 11.73 29.86 -5.87
C THR A 300 10.21 29.94 -5.76
N SER A 301 9.65 30.74 -4.84
CA SER A 301 8.20 30.90 -4.72
C SER A 301 7.61 31.95 -5.65
N LEU A 302 8.40 32.56 -6.53
CA LEU A 302 7.99 33.71 -7.37
C LEU A 302 6.67 33.48 -8.11
N ASP A 303 6.50 32.31 -8.71
CA ASP A 303 5.31 31.96 -9.49
C ASP A 303 4.06 31.81 -8.60
N TYR A 304 4.26 31.55 -7.31
CA TYR A 304 3.20 31.35 -6.32
C TYR A 304 2.98 32.58 -5.42
N HIS A 305 3.73 33.68 -5.60
CA HIS A 305 3.66 34.86 -4.74
C HIS A 305 2.27 35.50 -4.70
N SER A 306 1.53 35.51 -5.81
CA SER A 306 0.14 35.99 -5.84
C SER A 306 -0.72 35.18 -4.87
N ASN A 307 -0.62 33.86 -4.93
CA ASN A 307 -1.48 32.93 -4.22
C ASN A 307 -1.16 32.93 -2.73
N ILE A 308 0.13 32.90 -2.39
CA ILE A 308 0.64 32.99 -1.02
C ILE A 308 0.23 34.34 -0.39
N THR A 309 0.35 35.44 -1.13
CA THR A 309 -0.05 36.78 -0.63
C THR A 309 -1.54 36.86 -0.35
N THR A 310 -2.39 36.25 -1.18
CA THR A 310 -3.82 36.24 -0.92
C THR A 310 -4.18 35.43 0.31
N LEU A 311 -3.66 34.20 0.44
CA LEU A 311 -3.85 33.39 1.65
C LEU A 311 -3.36 34.09 2.93
N LEU A 312 -2.24 34.82 2.83
CA LEU A 312 -1.73 35.61 3.95
C LEU A 312 -2.71 36.72 4.35
N THR A 313 -3.37 37.35 3.38
CA THR A 313 -4.38 38.39 3.62
C THR A 313 -5.61 37.80 4.29
N ASP A 314 -6.08 36.63 3.85
CA ASP A 314 -7.22 35.91 4.48
C ASP A 314 -6.92 35.49 5.93
N LEU A 315 -5.65 35.19 6.22
CA LEU A 315 -5.15 34.88 7.56
C LEU A 315 -4.86 36.13 8.42
N GLY A 316 -5.14 37.34 7.91
CA GLY A 316 -4.92 38.60 8.62
C GLY A 316 -3.45 39.00 8.73
N ALA A 317 -2.64 38.75 7.70
CA ALA A 317 -1.31 39.33 7.57
C ALA A 317 -1.40 40.83 7.24
N THR A 318 -0.59 41.64 7.92
CA THR A 318 -0.51 43.07 7.59
C THR A 318 0.33 43.27 6.32
N TYR A 319 0.03 44.32 5.56
CA TYR A 319 0.80 44.65 4.35
C TYR A 319 2.30 44.76 4.62
N GLN A 320 2.70 45.32 5.77
CA GLN A 320 4.10 45.43 6.18
C GLN A 320 4.78 44.08 6.44
N GLU A 321 4.07 43.10 7.01
CA GLU A 321 4.59 41.74 7.22
C GLU A 321 4.86 41.04 5.88
N VAL A 322 3.96 41.21 4.90
CA VAL A 322 4.09 40.62 3.57
C VAL A 322 5.24 41.28 2.80
N VAL A 323 5.32 42.62 2.78
CA VAL A 323 6.41 43.35 2.11
C VAL A 323 7.78 42.98 2.68
N LYS A 324 7.89 42.85 4.01
CA LYS A 324 9.13 42.45 4.67
C LYS A 324 9.55 41.00 4.39
N ALA A 325 8.60 40.15 4.00
CA ALA A 325 8.86 38.76 3.66
C ALA A 325 9.28 38.55 2.21
N TYR A 326 9.15 39.55 1.32
CA TYR A 326 9.66 39.42 -0.05
C TYR A 326 11.20 39.26 -0.07
N PRO A 327 11.75 38.41 -0.95
CA PRO A 327 13.20 38.31 -1.12
C PRO A 327 13.75 39.63 -1.69
N LYS A 328 15.02 39.93 -1.44
CA LYS A 328 15.62 41.20 -1.90
C LYS A 328 15.60 41.28 -3.43
N GLN A 329 15.34 42.47 -3.97
CA GLN A 329 15.17 42.70 -5.42
C GLN A 329 16.40 42.26 -6.25
N GLU A 330 17.58 42.23 -5.64
CA GLU A 330 18.84 41.75 -6.23
C GLU A 330 18.91 40.22 -6.36
N GLU A 331 18.34 39.47 -5.41
CA GLU A 331 18.23 38.00 -5.46
C GLU A 331 17.20 37.56 -6.52
N LEU A 332 16.09 38.30 -6.62
CA LEU A 332 15.10 38.12 -7.70
C LEU A 332 15.71 38.35 -9.09
N ARG A 333 16.56 39.39 -9.23
CA ARG A 333 17.25 39.68 -10.49
C ARG A 333 18.23 38.58 -10.85
N LYS A 334 19.01 38.06 -9.89
CA LYS A 334 19.91 36.91 -10.10
C LYS A 334 19.17 35.63 -10.46
N TYR A 335 18.01 35.37 -9.83
CA TYR A 335 17.15 34.23 -10.16
C TYR A 335 16.59 34.34 -11.59
N ARG A 336 15.98 35.49 -11.96
CA ARG A 336 15.50 35.73 -13.32
C ARG A 336 16.61 35.65 -14.35
N GLN A 337 17.82 36.10 -14.02
CA GLN A 337 18.96 36.06 -14.92
C GLN A 337 19.51 34.64 -15.13
N LYS A 338 19.47 33.77 -14.11
CA LYS A 338 19.83 32.34 -14.23
C LYS A 338 18.81 31.56 -15.06
N HIS A 339 17.52 31.80 -14.84
CA HIS A 339 16.42 31.13 -15.55
C HIS A 339 16.13 31.74 -16.94
N ALA A 340 16.70 32.89 -17.29
CA ALA A 340 16.62 33.47 -18.64
C ALA A 340 17.72 32.98 -19.60
N LEU A 341 18.64 32.13 -19.14
CA LEU A 341 19.79 31.63 -19.92
C LEU A 341 19.61 30.20 -20.47
N GLU A 342 18.45 29.56 -20.30
CA GLU A 342 18.09 28.39 -21.12
C GLU A 342 17.56 28.88 -22.47
N PRO A 343 18.28 28.69 -23.59
CA PRO A 343 17.80 29.15 -24.88
C PRO A 343 16.65 28.23 -25.35
N PRO A 344 15.47 28.78 -25.71
CA PRO A 344 14.58 28.07 -26.61
C PRO A 344 15.26 28.01 -27.99
N GLN A 345 15.31 26.83 -28.60
CA GLN A 345 15.64 26.69 -30.02
C GLN A 345 14.56 27.37 -30.85
N SER A 346 14.73 28.66 -31.15
CA SER A 346 14.13 29.34 -32.29
C SER A 346 14.77 30.72 -32.46
N ASP A 347 15.48 30.88 -33.57
CA ASP A 347 16.12 32.12 -34.02
C ASP A 347 15.11 33.27 -34.21
N VAL A 348 15.16 34.36 -33.43
CA VAL A 348 15.04 35.77 -33.90
C VAL A 348 15.67 36.73 -32.84
N PRO A 349 16.42 37.80 -33.21
CA PRO A 349 17.17 38.62 -32.25
C PRO A 349 16.32 39.65 -31.48
N LEU A 350 16.39 39.63 -30.14
CA LEU A 350 15.79 40.63 -29.26
C LEU A 350 16.58 41.96 -29.23
N LYS A 351 15.91 43.06 -29.58
CA LYS A 351 16.39 44.43 -29.37
C LYS A 351 16.08 44.86 -27.92
N LYS A 352 17.12 45.12 -27.13
CA LYS A 352 17.06 45.62 -25.75
C LYS A 352 16.28 46.95 -25.65
N LEU A 353 15.45 47.11 -24.62
CA LEU A 353 15.08 48.42 -24.09
C LEU A 353 15.27 48.47 -22.56
N LYS A 354 15.84 49.59 -22.11
CA LYS A 354 16.25 49.93 -20.74
C LYS A 354 15.05 50.26 -19.86
N LEU A 355 15.24 50.03 -18.56
CA LEU A 355 14.46 50.55 -17.44
C LEU A 355 14.33 52.08 -17.52
N ASP A 356 13.13 52.60 -17.26
CA ASP A 356 12.95 53.76 -16.40
C ASP A 356 11.65 53.62 -15.59
N ALA A 357 11.72 54.11 -14.36
CA ALA A 357 10.65 54.13 -13.38
C ALA A 357 9.62 55.21 -13.71
N ASP A 358 8.33 54.90 -13.56
CA ASP A 358 7.40 55.68 -12.73
C ASP A 358 6.00 55.04 -12.73
N LEU A 359 5.32 55.20 -11.60
CA LEU A 359 3.94 54.80 -11.34
C LEU A 359 2.97 55.56 -12.24
N GLU A 360 2.09 54.86 -12.99
CA GLU A 360 0.68 55.23 -13.11
C GLU A 360 -0.16 54.15 -13.84
N TYR A 361 -1.43 54.08 -13.46
CA TYR A 361 -2.45 53.21 -14.02
C TYR A 361 -2.64 53.45 -15.52
N LEU A 362 -2.77 52.38 -16.32
CA LEU A 362 -3.66 52.32 -17.48
C LEU A 362 -3.84 50.86 -17.93
N GLU A 363 -5.10 50.47 -18.12
CA GLU A 363 -5.51 49.25 -18.77
C GLU A 363 -5.05 49.27 -20.24
N THR A 364 -4.47 48.18 -20.72
CA THR A 364 -4.46 47.87 -22.15
C THR A 364 -4.60 46.36 -22.29
N GLU A 365 -5.78 45.93 -22.70
CA GLU A 365 -6.02 44.59 -23.21
C GLU A 365 -5.35 44.41 -24.57
N GLY A 366 -4.81 43.21 -24.82
CA GLY A 366 -4.34 42.78 -26.13
C GLY A 366 -2.89 42.29 -26.13
N GLU A 367 -2.70 41.03 -26.51
CA GLU A 367 -1.44 40.42 -26.95
C GLU A 367 -0.42 39.97 -25.87
N ALA A 368 -0.78 38.94 -25.11
CA ALA A 368 0.18 38.03 -24.47
C ALA A 368 -0.49 36.69 -24.08
N VAL A 369 -0.99 35.91 -25.04
CA VAL A 369 -1.73 34.65 -24.75
C VAL A 369 -0.95 33.37 -25.09
N GLU A 370 0.21 33.43 -25.74
CA GLU A 370 0.86 32.18 -26.19
C GLU A 370 2.02 31.65 -25.32
N ASP A 371 2.66 32.46 -24.47
CA ASP A 371 3.87 32.03 -23.73
C ASP A 371 3.65 31.44 -22.33
N LYS A 372 2.40 31.26 -21.87
CA LYS A 372 2.08 30.76 -20.50
C LYS A 372 1.73 29.28 -20.38
N ARG A 373 1.73 28.51 -21.48
CA ARG A 373 1.14 27.15 -21.49
C ARG A 373 1.98 26.03 -20.87
N LYS A 374 3.24 26.28 -20.45
CA LYS A 374 4.15 25.21 -19.98
C LYS A 374 4.14 24.93 -18.46
N HIS A 375 3.51 25.77 -17.63
CA HIS A 375 3.47 25.58 -16.16
C HIS A 375 2.08 25.60 -15.53
N ASP A 376 0.99 25.57 -16.31
CA ASP A 376 -0.36 25.68 -15.74
C ASP A 376 -0.76 24.39 -14.99
N THR A 377 -0.92 24.49 -13.67
CA THR A 377 -1.46 23.41 -12.84
C THR A 377 -2.94 23.16 -13.18
N ALA A 378 -3.46 21.95 -12.93
CA ALA A 378 -4.89 21.64 -13.18
C ALA A 378 -5.86 22.62 -12.45
N VAL A 379 -5.42 23.15 -11.31
CA VAL A 379 -6.12 24.20 -10.56
C VAL A 379 -6.10 25.53 -11.31
N ASP A 380 -4.99 25.93 -11.94
CA ASP A 380 -4.89 27.21 -12.66
C ASP A 380 -5.75 27.24 -13.93
N ILE A 381 -5.84 26.11 -14.64
CA ILE A 381 -6.74 25.94 -15.81
C ILE A 381 -8.20 26.10 -15.36
N THR A 382 -8.55 25.48 -14.24
CA THR A 382 -9.90 25.53 -13.67
C THR A 382 -10.20 26.90 -13.07
N GLU A 383 -9.21 27.59 -12.50
CA GLU A 383 -9.30 28.96 -12.01
C GLU A 383 -9.64 29.92 -13.14
N ARG A 384 -8.90 29.90 -14.26
CA ARG A 384 -9.19 30.75 -15.42
C ARG A 384 -10.61 30.54 -15.95
N PHE A 385 -11.03 29.28 -16.07
CA PHE A 385 -12.40 28.94 -16.49
C PHE A 385 -13.47 29.52 -15.56
N ILE A 386 -13.23 29.54 -14.25
CA ILE A 386 -14.17 30.11 -13.28
C ILE A 386 -14.12 31.64 -13.33
N VAL A 387 -12.95 32.26 -13.42
CA VAL A 387 -12.81 33.73 -13.50
C VAL A 387 -13.55 34.30 -14.71
N GLU A 388 -13.45 33.66 -15.88
CA GLU A 388 -14.16 34.10 -17.10
C GLU A 388 -15.68 34.02 -17.00
N ARG A 389 -16.21 33.20 -16.08
CA ARG A 389 -17.65 32.92 -15.95
C ARG A 389 -18.28 33.49 -14.68
N LEU A 390 -17.49 33.92 -13.70
CA LEU A 390 -17.97 34.42 -12.42
C LEU A 390 -18.47 35.87 -12.55
N THR A 391 -19.63 36.05 -13.19
CA THR A 391 -20.33 37.34 -13.25
C THR A 391 -21.10 37.63 -11.95
N PRO A 392 -21.37 38.89 -11.60
CA PRO A 392 -22.16 39.24 -10.42
C PRO A 392 -23.55 38.59 -10.41
N GLU A 393 -24.17 38.44 -11.58
CA GLU A 393 -25.47 37.78 -11.77
C GLU A 393 -25.40 36.28 -11.49
N LEU A 394 -24.37 35.60 -12.00
CA LEU A 394 -24.16 34.17 -11.75
C LEU A 394 -23.82 33.92 -10.28
N ALA A 395 -23.01 34.80 -9.66
CA ALA A 395 -22.70 34.72 -8.24
C ALA A 395 -23.97 34.86 -7.38
N ALA A 396 -24.85 35.81 -7.71
CA ALA A 396 -26.14 35.97 -7.04
C ALA A 396 -27.04 34.73 -7.20
N GLN A 397 -27.14 34.18 -8.41
CA GLN A 397 -27.90 32.95 -8.66
C GLN A 397 -27.34 31.74 -7.90
N LEU A 398 -26.01 31.61 -7.82
CA LEU A 398 -25.34 30.53 -7.10
C LEU A 398 -25.64 30.63 -5.60
N VAL A 399 -25.57 31.84 -5.03
CA VAL A 399 -25.94 32.10 -3.64
C VAL A 399 -27.42 31.78 -3.40
N MET A 400 -28.33 32.28 -4.25
CA MET A 400 -29.77 32.01 -4.15
C MET A 400 -30.10 30.51 -4.23
N THR A 401 -29.41 29.76 -5.10
CA THR A 401 -29.59 28.30 -5.21
C THR A 401 -29.04 27.57 -3.98
N SER A 402 -27.97 28.09 -3.38
CA SER A 402 -27.34 27.51 -2.18
C SER A 402 -28.06 27.87 -0.87
N MET A 403 -28.87 28.93 -0.85
CA MET A 403 -29.65 29.36 0.33
C MET A 403 -30.55 28.25 0.87
N ALA A 404 -31.12 27.42 -0.01
CA ALA A 404 -31.95 26.28 0.39
C ALA A 404 -31.18 25.16 1.12
N LYS A 405 -29.83 25.16 1.06
CA LYS A 405 -28.96 24.16 1.70
C LYS A 405 -28.31 24.66 2.99
N LEU A 406 -28.54 25.92 3.38
CA LEU A 406 -28.00 26.49 4.60
C LEU A 406 -28.90 26.15 5.80
N PRO A 407 -28.33 25.86 6.98
CA PRO A 407 -29.11 25.65 8.19
C PRO A 407 -29.76 26.95 8.68
N ASP A 408 -30.97 26.85 9.23
CA ASP A 408 -31.75 28.00 9.75
C ASP A 408 -31.06 28.74 10.91
N VAL A 409 -30.11 28.08 11.59
CA VAL A 409 -29.33 28.63 12.69
C VAL A 409 -27.85 28.63 12.32
N MET A 410 -27.21 29.80 12.46
CA MET A 410 -25.79 29.98 12.15
C MET A 410 -24.92 28.95 12.91
N PRO A 411 -24.16 28.09 12.20
CA PRO A 411 -23.31 27.11 12.84
C PRO A 411 -22.26 27.76 13.77
N PRO A 412 -22.04 27.23 14.99
CA PRO A 412 -21.04 27.75 15.92
C PRO A 412 -19.61 27.75 15.36
N HIS A 413 -19.33 26.86 14.40
CA HIS A 413 -18.06 26.81 13.69
C HIS A 413 -17.91 27.97 12.70
N PHE A 414 -18.97 28.33 11.97
CA PHE A 414 -18.92 29.42 11.00
C PHE A 414 -18.71 30.77 11.69
N SER A 415 -19.47 31.03 12.77
CA SER A 415 -19.33 32.28 13.54
C SER A 415 -17.95 32.46 14.18
N ALA A 416 -17.27 31.37 14.55
CA ALA A 416 -15.92 31.40 15.10
C ALA A 416 -14.80 31.51 14.04
N THR A 417 -15.11 31.18 12.78
CA THR A 417 -14.14 31.05 11.68
C THR A 417 -14.22 32.22 10.69
N TYR A 418 -15.36 32.92 10.68
CA TYR A 418 -15.65 34.05 9.81
C TYR A 418 -14.69 35.23 10.06
N THR A 419 -13.99 35.63 9.01
CA THR A 419 -13.11 36.80 8.98
C THR A 419 -13.70 37.79 7.97
N PRO A 420 -14.06 39.02 8.38
CA PRO A 420 -14.61 40.01 7.45
C PRO A 420 -13.61 40.29 6.32
N ILE A 421 -14.06 40.16 5.08
CA ILE A 421 -13.19 40.39 3.92
C ILE A 421 -13.03 41.90 3.73
N ALA A 422 -11.82 42.43 4.01
CA ALA A 422 -11.56 43.87 4.02
C ALA A 422 -11.61 44.53 2.63
N ALA A 423 -11.48 43.76 1.54
CA ALA A 423 -11.42 44.27 0.16
C ALA A 423 -12.42 43.54 -0.76
N ALA A 424 -13.70 43.56 -0.39
CA ALA A 424 -14.79 42.96 -1.16
C ALA A 424 -14.94 43.61 -2.56
N GLY A 425 -14.99 42.82 -3.64
CA GLY A 425 -15.27 43.25 -5.01
C GLY A 425 -14.05 43.59 -5.90
N THR A 426 -12.81 43.40 -5.44
CA THR A 426 -11.62 43.66 -6.26
C THR A 426 -11.37 42.55 -7.30
N LYS A 427 -10.80 42.88 -8.47
CA LYS A 427 -10.40 41.88 -9.50
C LYS A 427 -9.51 40.76 -8.90
N GLY A 428 -8.67 41.09 -7.91
CA GLY A 428 -7.84 40.13 -7.17
C GLY A 428 -8.63 39.18 -6.28
N GLN A 429 -9.68 39.65 -5.59
CA GLN A 429 -10.53 38.79 -4.77
C GLN A 429 -11.42 37.89 -5.63
N ILE A 430 -11.90 38.36 -6.79
CA ILE A 430 -12.64 37.52 -7.75
C ILE A 430 -11.78 36.34 -8.19
N ARG A 431 -10.51 36.61 -8.55
CA ARG A 431 -9.54 35.58 -8.88
C ARG A 431 -9.29 34.62 -7.72
N HIS A 432 -9.20 35.14 -6.50
CA HIS A 432 -9.04 34.31 -5.30
C HIS A 432 -10.23 33.37 -5.05
N VAL A 433 -11.46 33.88 -5.09
CA VAL A 433 -12.67 33.06 -4.93
C VAL A 433 -12.74 32.00 -6.03
N ALA A 434 -12.40 32.37 -7.27
CA ALA A 434 -12.32 31.44 -8.39
C ALA A 434 -11.27 30.34 -8.16
N ARG A 435 -10.12 30.67 -7.57
CA ARG A 435 -9.08 29.71 -7.19
C ARG A 435 -9.54 28.77 -6.07
N LEU A 436 -10.22 29.28 -5.03
CA LEU A 436 -10.78 28.42 -3.97
C LEU A 436 -11.82 27.45 -4.54
N MET A 437 -12.69 27.93 -5.44
CA MET A 437 -13.65 27.08 -6.15
C MET A 437 -12.94 26.08 -7.07
N ALA A 438 -11.86 26.48 -7.76
CA ALA A 438 -11.07 25.61 -8.62
C ALA A 438 -10.40 24.48 -7.84
N THR A 439 -9.85 24.77 -6.66
CA THR A 439 -9.25 23.75 -5.77
C THR A 439 -10.32 22.76 -5.28
N GLN A 440 -11.51 23.26 -4.90
CA GLN A 440 -12.63 22.39 -4.50
C GLN A 440 -13.16 21.54 -5.66
N PHE A 441 -13.31 22.12 -6.85
CA PHE A 441 -13.73 21.39 -8.05
C PHE A 441 -12.70 20.31 -8.43
N THR A 442 -11.41 20.65 -8.40
CA THR A 442 -10.32 19.70 -8.67
C THR A 442 -10.33 18.57 -7.64
N THR A 443 -10.54 18.87 -6.35
CA THR A 443 -10.67 17.88 -5.27
C THR A 443 -11.89 16.97 -5.46
N ALA A 444 -13.01 17.53 -5.96
CA ALA A 444 -14.21 16.79 -6.29
C ALA A 444 -14.13 16.05 -7.65
N ASN A 445 -12.97 16.08 -8.34
CA ASN A 445 -12.78 15.55 -9.70
C ASN A 445 -13.68 16.17 -10.78
N VAL A 446 -14.05 17.44 -10.60
CA VAL A 446 -14.89 18.22 -11.52
C VAL A 446 -14.07 19.38 -12.09
N GLY A 447 -14.31 19.76 -13.35
CA GLY A 447 -13.68 20.92 -13.98
C GLY A 447 -12.79 20.58 -15.20
N PRO A 448 -12.51 21.57 -16.06
CA PRO A 448 -11.76 21.37 -17.31
C PRO A 448 -10.29 20.96 -17.07
N GLY A 449 -9.65 21.38 -15.98
CA GLY A 449 -8.28 20.98 -15.65
C GLY A 449 -8.13 19.49 -15.36
N VAL A 450 -9.12 18.85 -14.73
CA VAL A 450 -9.14 17.40 -14.44
C VAL A 450 -9.30 16.57 -15.72
N LYS A 451 -10.06 17.07 -16.70
CA LYS A 451 -10.26 16.40 -18.00
C LYS A 451 -9.00 16.43 -18.86
N LEU A 452 -8.24 17.53 -18.84
CA LEU A 452 -6.95 17.66 -19.53
C LEU A 452 -5.85 16.82 -18.87
N ALA A 453 -5.79 16.79 -17.53
CA ALA A 453 -4.83 15.94 -16.81
C ALA A 453 -5.05 14.44 -17.09
N LYS A 454 -6.31 13.98 -17.16
CA LYS A 454 -6.64 12.60 -17.58
C LYS A 454 -6.32 12.29 -19.04
N LYS A 455 -6.37 13.31 -19.92
CA LYS A 455 -6.01 13.17 -21.34
C LYS A 455 -4.49 13.07 -21.51
N ASN A 456 -3.72 13.87 -20.77
CA ASN A 456 -2.26 13.83 -20.79
C ASN A 456 -1.68 12.54 -20.17
N GLN A 457 -2.36 11.94 -19.18
CA GLN A 457 -2.00 10.62 -18.63
C GLN A 457 -2.24 9.46 -19.62
N LYS A 458 -3.15 9.61 -20.59
CA LYS A 458 -3.35 8.60 -21.65
C LYS A 458 -2.29 8.68 -22.73
N THR A 459 -1.87 9.89 -23.12
CA THR A 459 -0.80 10.07 -24.13
C THR A 459 0.57 9.60 -23.63
N LEU A 460 0.90 9.75 -22.34
CA LEU A 460 2.16 9.22 -21.79
C LEU A 460 2.23 7.68 -21.71
N ALA A 461 1.09 7.00 -21.78
CA ALA A 461 1.03 5.53 -21.84
C ALA A 461 1.07 5.00 -23.28
N GLU A 462 0.85 5.85 -24.28
CA GLU A 462 0.90 5.49 -25.70
C GLU A 462 2.29 5.75 -26.32
N ASP A 463 3.14 6.57 -25.69
CA ASP A 463 4.50 6.90 -26.16
C ASP A 463 5.61 5.95 -25.61
N GLU A 464 5.30 4.97 -24.75
CA GLU A 464 6.27 3.93 -24.30
C GLU A 464 6.21 2.63 -25.14
N ASP A 465 5.30 2.53 -26.13
CA ASP A 465 5.07 1.31 -26.93
C ASP A 465 5.68 1.34 -28.35
N GLU A 466 6.39 2.41 -28.75
CA GLU A 466 7.14 2.48 -30.02
C GLU A 466 8.65 2.66 -29.80
N ASP A 467 9.31 1.63 -29.25
CA ASP A 467 10.73 1.37 -29.54
C ASP A 467 11.04 -0.12 -29.34
N GLY A 468 10.63 -0.92 -30.33
CA GLY A 468 10.93 -2.34 -30.40
C GLY A 468 12.28 -2.63 -31.05
N PHE A 469 13.18 -3.31 -30.32
CA PHE A 469 14.11 -4.26 -30.97
C PHE A 469 14.40 -5.51 -30.12
N GLY A 470 13.75 -6.60 -30.55
CA GLY A 470 14.15 -8.01 -30.55
C GLY A 470 15.12 -8.60 -29.51
N SER A 471 14.59 -9.53 -28.71
CA SER A 471 15.28 -10.81 -28.50
C SER A 471 14.32 -11.94 -28.14
N GLN A 472 14.16 -12.88 -29.07
CA GLN A 472 13.72 -14.24 -28.76
C GLN A 472 14.76 -14.90 -27.84
N GLY A 473 14.30 -15.50 -26.75
CA GLY A 473 15.15 -16.21 -25.81
C GLY A 473 14.34 -17.11 -24.89
N THR A 474 14.09 -18.32 -25.38
CA THR A 474 13.93 -19.58 -24.61
C THR A 474 14.07 -19.45 -23.09
N ILE A 475 12.97 -19.72 -22.37
CA ILE A 475 12.98 -19.97 -20.92
C ILE A 475 13.68 -21.31 -20.70
N ASN A 476 14.97 -21.23 -20.38
CA ASN A 476 15.73 -22.34 -19.85
C ASN A 476 15.72 -22.20 -18.32
N ASP A 477 15.13 -23.20 -17.66
CA ASP A 477 15.24 -23.46 -16.24
C ASP A 477 16.72 -23.47 -15.83
N LYS A 478 17.14 -22.43 -15.09
CA LYS A 478 18.32 -22.51 -14.24
C LYS A 478 17.89 -22.27 -12.80
N LYS A 479 17.74 -23.39 -12.10
CA LYS A 479 17.89 -23.52 -10.65
C LYS A 479 19.01 -22.59 -10.18
N VAL A 480 18.65 -21.57 -9.40
CA VAL A 480 19.61 -20.83 -8.59
C VAL A 480 19.75 -21.60 -7.30
N ASP A 481 20.95 -22.13 -7.10
CA ASP A 481 21.37 -22.88 -5.93
C ASP A 481 21.09 -22.11 -4.63
N ASP A 482 20.48 -22.85 -3.71
CA ASP A 482 20.25 -22.52 -2.31
C ASP A 482 21.60 -22.46 -1.57
N LYS A 483 22.31 -21.33 -1.68
CA LYS A 483 23.45 -21.02 -0.82
C LYS A 483 22.96 -20.15 0.34
N THR A 484 22.69 -20.83 1.45
CA THR A 484 22.87 -20.37 2.84
C THR A 484 22.63 -18.87 3.08
N LYS A 485 21.37 -18.52 3.39
CA LYS A 485 20.99 -17.22 3.95
C LYS A 485 21.82 -16.93 5.21
N THR A 486 22.71 -15.96 5.14
CA THR A 486 23.38 -15.34 6.30
C THR A 486 22.32 -14.75 7.23
N THR A 487 22.00 -15.48 8.29
CA THR A 487 21.10 -15.02 9.34
C THR A 487 21.93 -14.19 10.32
N LEU A 488 21.83 -12.86 10.23
CA LEU A 488 22.38 -11.97 11.25
C LEU A 488 21.71 -12.33 12.59
N MET A 489 22.51 -12.56 13.63
CA MET A 489 22.04 -12.82 14.99
C MET A 489 22.30 -11.59 15.86
N PRO A 490 21.44 -11.28 16.85
CA PRO A 490 21.69 -10.16 17.76
C PRO A 490 22.95 -10.41 18.58
N ALA A 491 23.93 -9.53 18.40
CA ALA A 491 25.15 -9.46 19.19
C ALA A 491 24.81 -9.25 20.69
N GLY A 492 25.20 -10.19 21.57
CA GLY A 492 25.12 -10.03 23.03
C GLY A 492 24.00 -10.81 23.73
N ALA A 493 23.19 -11.58 22.99
CA ALA A 493 22.18 -12.45 23.59
C ALA A 493 22.80 -13.75 24.14
N LYS A 494 23.34 -13.74 25.37
CA LYS A 494 23.11 -14.91 26.23
C LYS A 494 21.59 -14.97 26.40
N LEU A 495 20.97 -16.07 25.97
CA LEU A 495 19.54 -16.36 26.11
C LEU A 495 19.12 -16.34 27.60
N SER A 496 19.01 -15.14 28.16
CA SER A 496 18.25 -14.86 29.36
C SER A 496 16.81 -14.78 28.91
N ARG A 497 16.05 -15.81 29.30
CA ARG A 497 14.60 -15.92 29.12
C ARG A 497 13.95 -14.55 29.39
N LEU A 498 13.51 -13.88 28.33
CA LEU A 498 12.71 -12.67 28.45
C LEU A 498 11.53 -12.96 29.37
N ALA A 499 11.40 -12.13 30.39
CA ALA A 499 10.30 -12.15 31.32
C ALA A 499 8.98 -12.02 30.55
N ARG A 500 8.29 -13.16 30.39
CA ARG A 500 6.85 -13.21 30.20
C ARG A 500 6.22 -12.24 31.22
N LEU A 501 5.35 -11.35 30.74
CA LEU A 501 4.29 -10.76 31.57
C LEU A 501 3.77 -11.86 32.50
N LYS A 502 3.76 -11.61 33.82
CA LYS A 502 3.40 -12.57 34.89
C LYS A 502 2.37 -13.62 34.42
N SER A 503 2.86 -14.71 33.84
CA SER A 503 2.11 -15.92 33.61
C SER A 503 2.51 -16.83 34.76
N LEU A 504 1.55 -17.14 35.61
CA LEU A 504 1.67 -18.11 36.70
C LEU A 504 2.54 -19.29 36.25
N LYS A 505 3.59 -19.59 37.03
CA LYS A 505 4.52 -20.71 36.81
C LYS A 505 3.80 -22.05 36.94
N LEU A 506 3.04 -22.44 35.92
CA LEU A 506 2.41 -23.76 35.84
C LEU A 506 3.41 -24.84 35.39
N SER A 507 4.48 -24.47 34.67
CA SER A 507 5.47 -25.42 34.14
C SER A 507 6.47 -25.97 35.17
N GLU A 508 6.51 -25.42 36.38
CA GLU A 508 7.26 -26.02 37.51
C GLU A 508 6.39 -27.00 38.32
N ILE A 509 5.06 -26.99 38.11
CA ILE A 509 4.09 -27.84 38.83
C ILE A 509 3.49 -28.93 37.93
N THR A 510 3.49 -28.75 36.60
CA THR A 510 2.96 -29.75 35.67
C THR A 510 4.05 -30.34 34.77
N ARG A 511 4.11 -31.68 34.75
CA ARG A 511 4.93 -32.43 33.79
C ARG A 511 4.53 -32.03 32.37
N PRO A 512 5.48 -31.86 31.42
CA PRO A 512 5.13 -31.63 30.02
C PRO A 512 4.25 -32.80 29.55
N LEU A 513 3.03 -32.48 29.09
CA LEU A 513 2.10 -33.48 28.57
C LEU A 513 2.70 -34.13 27.32
N ASN A 514 2.46 -35.44 27.17
CA ASN A 514 2.78 -36.17 25.96
C ASN A 514 2.14 -35.48 24.74
N GLU A 515 2.81 -35.47 23.58
CA GLU A 515 2.31 -34.75 22.38
C GLU A 515 0.92 -35.22 21.95
N GLU A 516 0.64 -36.51 22.12
CA GLU A 516 -0.68 -37.11 21.89
C GLU A 516 -1.76 -36.57 22.85
N ALA A 517 -1.42 -36.40 24.14
CA ALA A 517 -2.34 -35.84 25.13
C ALA A 517 -2.59 -34.35 24.89
N LYS A 518 -1.58 -33.62 24.39
CA LYS A 518 -1.71 -32.21 23.99
C LYS A 518 -2.63 -32.06 22.77
N ASN A 519 -2.48 -32.92 21.77
CA ASN A 519 -3.34 -32.92 20.58
C ASN A 519 -4.78 -33.33 20.94
N SER A 520 -4.95 -34.33 21.81
CA SER A 520 -6.27 -34.74 22.33
C SER A 520 -6.98 -33.61 23.08
N LEU A 521 -6.27 -32.90 23.97
CA LEU A 521 -6.85 -31.74 24.68
C LEU A 521 -7.15 -30.57 23.74
N MET A 522 -6.32 -30.34 22.72
CA MET A 522 -6.54 -29.30 21.72
C MET A 522 -7.81 -29.58 20.91
N ILE A 523 -7.98 -30.82 20.44
CA ILE A 523 -9.18 -31.25 19.72
C ILE A 523 -10.40 -31.15 20.63
N ALA A 524 -10.34 -31.62 21.87
CA ALA A 524 -11.46 -31.54 22.81
C ALA A 524 -11.84 -30.08 23.16
N ALA A 525 -10.87 -29.17 23.24
CA ALA A 525 -11.14 -27.74 23.41
C ALA A 525 -11.80 -27.13 22.16
N PHE A 526 -11.34 -27.53 20.98
CA PHE A 526 -11.91 -27.09 19.71
C PHE A 526 -13.34 -27.62 19.51
N GLU A 527 -13.60 -28.89 19.81
CA GLU A 527 -14.94 -29.49 19.78
C GLU A 527 -15.92 -28.78 20.71
N LYS A 528 -15.47 -28.32 21.89
CA LYS A 528 -16.30 -27.48 22.77
C LYS A 528 -16.69 -26.16 22.10
N ILE A 529 -15.77 -25.53 21.36
CA ILE A 529 -16.07 -24.29 20.61
C ILE A 529 -17.01 -24.58 19.43
N LEU A 530 -16.82 -25.71 18.75
CA LEU A 530 -17.71 -26.18 17.70
C LEU A 530 -19.14 -26.41 18.23
N HIS A 531 -19.33 -27.09 19.36
CA HIS A 531 -20.68 -27.36 19.88
C HIS A 531 -21.33 -26.18 20.64
N ALA A 532 -20.61 -25.07 20.87
CA ALA A 532 -21.12 -23.88 21.58
C ALA A 532 -22.08 -22.99 20.76
N GLU A 533 -22.68 -23.50 19.69
CA GLU A 533 -23.52 -22.75 18.74
C GLU A 533 -24.73 -22.07 19.41
N ARG A 534 -25.50 -22.82 20.21
CA ARG A 534 -26.70 -22.28 20.91
C ARG A 534 -26.35 -21.20 21.93
N VAL A 535 -25.24 -21.38 22.65
CA VAL A 535 -24.78 -20.44 23.68
C VAL A 535 -24.24 -19.16 23.03
N ALA A 536 -23.49 -19.29 21.93
CA ALA A 536 -23.00 -18.14 21.18
C ALA A 536 -24.14 -17.35 20.50
N ALA A 537 -25.19 -18.03 20.05
CA ALA A 537 -26.39 -17.39 19.50
C ALA A 537 -27.13 -16.56 20.57
N GLN A 538 -27.34 -17.11 21.76
CA GLN A 538 -27.97 -16.40 22.88
C GLN A 538 -27.14 -15.19 23.35
N GLY A 539 -25.81 -15.26 23.26
CA GLY A 539 -24.89 -14.18 23.61
C GLY A 539 -24.57 -13.19 22.49
N GLY A 540 -25.17 -13.31 21.30
CA GLY A 540 -24.89 -12.43 20.15
C GLY A 540 -23.47 -12.54 19.56
N ALA A 541 -22.70 -13.57 19.93
CA ALA A 541 -21.30 -13.74 19.54
C ALA A 541 -21.10 -14.73 18.37
N ILE A 542 -22.14 -14.99 17.58
CA ILE A 542 -22.13 -16.02 16.53
C ILE A 542 -21.13 -15.70 15.41
N SER A 543 -20.98 -14.43 15.03
CA SER A 543 -20.03 -13.97 14.01
C SER A 543 -18.58 -14.12 14.47
N THR A 544 -18.29 -13.79 15.74
CA THR A 544 -16.97 -13.96 16.36
C THR A 544 -16.60 -15.43 16.46
N ARG A 545 -17.56 -16.29 16.88
CA ARG A 545 -17.36 -17.75 16.89
C ARG A 545 -17.03 -18.28 15.50
N GLY A 546 -17.77 -17.84 14.47
CA GLY A 546 -17.53 -18.20 13.08
C GLY A 546 -16.10 -17.88 12.65
N LYS A 547 -15.64 -16.64 12.89
CA LYS A 547 -14.27 -16.21 12.58
C LYS A 547 -13.19 -17.01 13.31
N ILE A 548 -13.42 -17.35 14.59
CA ILE A 548 -12.46 -18.17 15.36
C ILE A 548 -12.34 -19.56 14.73
N ILE A 549 -13.46 -20.19 14.38
CA ILE A 549 -13.48 -21.52 13.79
C ILE A 549 -12.80 -21.52 12.42
N THR A 550 -13.14 -20.57 11.52
CA THR A 550 -12.57 -20.51 10.17
C THR A 550 -11.07 -20.20 10.20
N MET A 551 -10.64 -19.29 11.08
CA MET A 551 -9.22 -18.97 11.26
C MET A 551 -8.46 -20.18 11.83
N MET A 552 -9.01 -20.88 12.82
CA MET A 552 -8.38 -22.06 13.38
C MET A 552 -8.30 -23.21 12.37
N ALA A 553 -9.35 -23.42 11.58
CA ALA A 553 -9.40 -24.46 10.56
C ALA A 553 -8.43 -24.19 9.39
N SER A 554 -8.16 -22.92 9.08
CA SER A 554 -7.24 -22.52 7.99
C SER A 554 -5.77 -22.45 8.42
N THR A 555 -5.49 -22.31 9.72
CA THR A 555 -4.11 -22.08 10.21
C THR A 555 -3.54 -23.21 11.08
N PHE A 556 -4.36 -24.06 11.70
CA PHE A 556 -3.91 -25.12 12.60
C PHE A 556 -3.90 -26.52 11.95
N CYS A 557 -3.53 -27.53 12.73
CA CYS A 557 -3.25 -28.91 12.35
C CYS A 557 -4.38 -29.60 11.54
N PRO A 558 -4.04 -30.60 10.69
CA PRO A 558 -5.01 -31.29 9.82
C PRO A 558 -6.16 -31.98 10.58
N GLU A 559 -5.97 -32.33 11.85
CA GLU A 559 -7.01 -32.91 12.71
C GLU A 559 -8.12 -31.90 13.02
N ILE A 560 -7.79 -30.63 13.22
CA ILE A 560 -8.76 -29.54 13.43
C ILE A 560 -9.55 -29.28 12.14
N ARG A 561 -8.86 -29.30 11.00
CA ARG A 561 -9.47 -29.21 9.67
C ARG A 561 -10.47 -30.36 9.44
N LYS A 562 -10.10 -31.59 9.80
CA LYS A 562 -11.00 -32.76 9.73
C LYS A 562 -12.20 -32.65 10.69
N ALA A 563 -11.98 -32.19 11.93
CA ALA A 563 -13.06 -31.99 12.90
C ALA A 563 -14.06 -30.90 12.45
N THR A 564 -13.55 -29.80 11.89
CA THR A 564 -14.38 -28.72 11.31
C THR A 564 -15.20 -29.24 10.13
N MET A 565 -14.56 -30.02 9.24
CA MET A 565 -15.26 -30.64 8.11
C MET A 565 -16.39 -31.56 8.58
N ASN A 566 -16.11 -32.49 9.48
CA ASN A 566 -17.11 -33.40 10.03
C ASN A 566 -18.28 -32.66 10.70
N TYR A 567 -18.00 -31.52 11.34
CA TYR A 567 -19.03 -30.68 11.96
C TYR A 567 -19.94 -30.02 10.92
N ILE A 568 -19.37 -29.50 9.83
CA ILE A 568 -20.12 -28.89 8.73
C ILE A 568 -20.97 -29.95 8.02
N THR A 569 -20.40 -31.13 7.74
CA THR A 569 -21.07 -32.21 7.00
C THR A 569 -22.18 -32.88 7.81
N SER A 570 -22.13 -32.81 9.14
CA SER A 570 -23.17 -33.35 10.03
C SER A 570 -24.51 -32.62 9.87
N ASP A 571 -24.50 -31.31 9.58
CA ASP A 571 -25.69 -30.51 9.32
C ASP A 571 -25.37 -29.41 8.30
N ILE A 572 -25.24 -29.81 7.05
CA ILE A 572 -24.80 -28.92 5.98
C ILE A 572 -25.82 -27.83 5.65
N LYS A 573 -27.12 -28.06 5.91
CA LYS A 573 -28.18 -27.08 5.67
C LYS A 573 -28.05 -25.87 6.58
N ALA A 574 -27.91 -26.11 7.89
CA ALA A 574 -27.80 -25.03 8.87
C ALA A 574 -26.40 -24.38 8.89
N ARG A 575 -25.36 -25.09 8.42
CA ARG A 575 -23.95 -24.68 8.60
C ARG A 575 -23.24 -24.31 7.31
N ILE A 576 -23.96 -24.19 6.20
CA ILE A 576 -23.37 -23.82 4.90
C ILE A 576 -22.66 -22.47 4.96
N ASP A 577 -23.19 -21.50 5.73
CA ASP A 577 -22.60 -20.17 5.89
C ASP A 577 -21.20 -20.24 6.54
N LEU A 578 -20.99 -21.20 7.45
CA LEU A 578 -19.70 -21.45 8.07
C LEU A 578 -18.71 -22.08 7.08
N GLY A 579 -19.18 -23.00 6.23
CA GLY A 579 -18.37 -23.60 5.16
C GLY A 579 -17.95 -22.60 4.10
N LEU A 580 -18.86 -21.71 3.69
CA LEU A 580 -18.57 -20.60 2.79
C LEU A 580 -17.57 -19.62 3.43
N SER A 581 -17.79 -19.23 4.69
CA SER A 581 -16.85 -18.37 5.43
C SER A 581 -15.44 -18.97 5.50
N TRP A 582 -15.33 -20.30 5.63
CA TRP A 582 -14.05 -20.99 5.59
C TRP A 582 -13.42 -20.95 4.19
N LEU A 583 -14.21 -21.19 3.13
CA LEU A 583 -13.74 -21.07 1.74
C LEU A 583 -13.25 -19.65 1.42
N TYR A 584 -13.92 -18.61 1.91
CA TYR A 584 -13.47 -17.21 1.78
C TYR A 584 -12.14 -16.95 2.51
N GLU A 585 -11.95 -17.55 3.68
CA GLU A 585 -10.73 -17.39 4.48
C GLU A 585 -9.53 -18.08 3.79
N GLU A 586 -9.71 -19.31 3.32
CA GLU A 586 -8.69 -20.05 2.55
C GLU A 586 -8.35 -19.35 1.22
N TYR A 587 -9.36 -18.80 0.54
CA TYR A 587 -9.15 -17.96 -0.65
C TYR A 587 -8.36 -16.68 -0.33
N SER A 588 -8.60 -16.08 0.84
CA SER A 588 -7.85 -14.90 1.30
C SER A 588 -6.39 -15.21 1.59
N PHE A 589 -6.09 -16.43 2.04
CA PHE A 589 -4.70 -16.92 2.14
C PHE A 589 -4.09 -17.23 0.77
N MET A 590 -4.86 -17.82 -0.16
CA MET A 590 -4.43 -18.12 -1.53
C MET A 590 -3.99 -16.84 -2.28
N GLN A 591 -4.78 -15.77 -2.20
CA GLN A 591 -4.48 -14.48 -2.84
C GLN A 591 -3.50 -13.60 -2.04
N GLY A 592 -3.09 -14.02 -0.86
CA GLY A 592 -2.16 -13.28 0.00
C GLY A 592 -2.75 -12.06 0.72
N PHE A 593 -4.08 -11.94 0.79
CA PHE A 593 -4.77 -10.92 1.58
C PHE A 593 -4.54 -11.14 3.09
N ASN A 594 -4.51 -12.40 3.53
CA ASN A 594 -4.16 -12.79 4.90
C ASN A 594 -2.77 -13.44 4.94
N ARG A 595 -2.00 -13.12 5.98
CA ARG A 595 -0.66 -13.69 6.21
C ARG A 595 -0.71 -14.74 7.31
N PHE A 596 -0.14 -15.91 7.03
CA PHE A 596 -0.02 -16.96 8.03
C PHE A 596 0.83 -16.51 9.23
N PRO A 597 0.46 -16.88 10.46
CA PRO A 597 1.31 -16.68 11.62
C PRO A 597 2.65 -17.41 11.46
N ILE A 598 3.77 -16.71 11.68
CA ILE A 598 5.15 -17.20 11.50
C ILE A 598 5.46 -18.47 12.31
N CYS A 599 4.65 -18.76 13.34
CA CYS A 599 4.82 -19.89 14.26
C CYS A 599 4.18 -21.21 13.81
N LEU A 600 3.41 -21.24 12.72
CA LEU A 600 2.69 -22.43 12.25
C LEU A 600 3.36 -22.96 10.97
N LYS A 601 3.81 -24.21 11.00
CA LYS A 601 4.39 -24.90 9.83
C LYS A 601 3.27 -25.27 8.87
N HIS A 602 3.53 -25.13 7.58
CA HIS A 602 2.56 -25.42 6.53
C HIS A 602 2.88 -26.77 5.87
N ASP A 603 1.87 -27.61 5.66
CA ASP A 603 2.04 -28.95 5.08
C ASP A 603 1.87 -28.97 3.53
N LYS A 604 1.08 -28.05 2.93
CA LYS A 604 0.77 -28.04 1.47
C LYS A 604 0.84 -26.65 0.83
N LYS A 605 0.63 -26.49 -0.48
CA LYS A 605 0.48 -25.14 -1.08
C LYS A 605 -0.91 -24.56 -0.75
N PRO A 606 -1.06 -23.24 -0.54
CA PRO A 606 -2.36 -22.60 -0.28
C PRO A 606 -3.43 -22.93 -1.33
N ASP A 607 -3.02 -23.03 -2.60
CA ASP A 607 -3.90 -23.38 -3.74
C ASP A 607 -4.51 -24.79 -3.60
N GLU A 608 -3.72 -25.75 -3.10
CA GLU A 608 -4.16 -27.14 -2.89
C GLU A 608 -5.13 -27.26 -1.70
N ASN A 609 -4.98 -26.41 -0.69
CA ASN A 609 -5.86 -26.39 0.48
C ASN A 609 -7.25 -25.86 0.13
N TYR A 610 -7.31 -24.80 -0.69
CA TYR A 610 -8.58 -24.28 -1.19
C TYR A 610 -9.28 -25.30 -2.09
N ASN A 611 -8.57 -25.86 -3.08
CA ASN A 611 -9.15 -26.79 -4.03
C ASN A 611 -9.66 -28.07 -3.34
N SER A 612 -8.85 -28.66 -2.45
CA SER A 612 -9.28 -29.82 -1.66
C SER A 612 -10.46 -29.50 -0.73
N LEU A 613 -10.56 -28.29 -0.18
CA LEU A 613 -11.71 -27.90 0.66
C LEU A 613 -12.99 -27.87 -0.16
N LEU A 614 -12.95 -27.18 -1.29
CA LEU A 614 -14.08 -27.01 -2.20
C LEU A 614 -14.55 -28.36 -2.74
N GLN A 615 -13.63 -29.21 -3.18
CA GLN A 615 -13.93 -30.55 -3.69
C GLN A 615 -14.59 -31.44 -2.63
N ASN A 616 -14.08 -31.42 -1.39
CA ASN A 616 -14.65 -32.21 -0.30
C ASN A 616 -16.08 -31.77 0.05
N ILE A 617 -16.34 -30.46 0.11
CA ILE A 617 -17.69 -29.94 0.39
C ILE A 617 -18.65 -30.32 -0.74
N ILE A 618 -18.24 -30.18 -2.00
CA ILE A 618 -19.07 -30.54 -3.16
C ILE A 618 -19.36 -32.03 -3.18
N MET A 619 -18.33 -32.88 -3.00
CA MET A 619 -18.51 -34.34 -2.95
C MET A 619 -19.40 -34.79 -1.79
N ASP A 620 -19.32 -34.13 -0.63
CA ASP A 620 -20.17 -34.48 0.50
C ASP A 620 -21.64 -34.12 0.24
N VAL A 621 -21.91 -32.98 -0.38
CA VAL A 621 -23.26 -32.59 -0.83
C VAL A 621 -23.79 -33.52 -1.93
N MET A 622 -22.91 -33.97 -2.84
CA MET A 622 -23.28 -34.84 -3.97
C MET A 622 -23.51 -36.31 -3.56
N CYS A 623 -22.67 -36.87 -2.69
CA CYS A 623 -22.56 -38.31 -2.49
C CYS A 623 -22.88 -38.79 -1.07
N LYS A 624 -22.65 -37.98 -0.02
CA LYS A 624 -22.70 -38.45 1.38
C LYS A 624 -23.90 -37.99 2.19
N CYS A 625 -24.46 -36.82 1.90
CA CYS A 625 -25.57 -36.29 2.67
C CYS A 625 -26.92 -36.90 2.21
N LYS A 626 -27.71 -37.44 3.15
CA LYS A 626 -29.11 -37.86 2.94
C LYS A 626 -30.01 -36.63 2.78
N LEU A 627 -29.84 -35.92 1.67
CA LEU A 627 -30.61 -34.72 1.31
C LEU A 627 -31.67 -35.09 0.27
N ASP A 628 -32.84 -34.47 0.40
CA ASP A 628 -33.85 -34.47 -0.65
C ASP A 628 -33.29 -33.80 -1.91
N GLN A 629 -33.77 -34.24 -3.08
CA GLN A 629 -33.27 -33.79 -4.39
C GLN A 629 -33.35 -32.26 -4.55
N ARG A 630 -34.39 -31.62 -3.98
CA ARG A 630 -34.56 -30.16 -3.98
C ARG A 630 -33.56 -29.43 -3.09
N ASP A 631 -33.27 -29.94 -1.91
CA ASP A 631 -32.30 -29.30 -1.00
C ASP A 631 -30.88 -29.41 -1.55
N ARG A 632 -30.57 -30.53 -2.21
CA ARG A 632 -29.30 -30.71 -2.92
C ARG A 632 -29.12 -29.68 -4.03
N GLU A 633 -30.17 -29.44 -4.83
CA GLU A 633 -30.16 -28.42 -5.90
C GLU A 633 -29.92 -27.02 -5.32
N ILE A 634 -30.64 -26.64 -4.28
CA ILE A 634 -30.51 -25.32 -3.64
C ILE A 634 -29.11 -25.11 -3.05
N LEU A 635 -28.59 -26.11 -2.33
CA LEU A 635 -27.27 -26.01 -1.72
C LEU A 635 -26.13 -25.96 -2.75
N LEU A 636 -26.23 -26.74 -3.82
CA LEU A 636 -25.23 -26.71 -4.90
C LEU A 636 -25.30 -25.40 -5.69
N SER A 637 -26.50 -24.90 -6.01
CA SER A 637 -26.66 -23.58 -6.64
C SER A 637 -26.05 -22.49 -5.76
N ARG A 638 -26.33 -22.53 -4.46
CA ARG A 638 -25.77 -21.59 -3.50
C ARG A 638 -24.24 -21.65 -3.43
N LEU A 639 -23.66 -22.85 -3.35
CA LEU A 639 -22.21 -23.04 -3.30
C LEU A 639 -21.52 -22.51 -4.56
N TYR A 640 -21.92 -22.96 -5.75
CA TYR A 640 -21.27 -22.52 -7.00
C TYR A 640 -21.49 -21.02 -7.29
N LEU A 641 -22.58 -20.42 -6.80
CA LEU A 641 -22.84 -18.99 -6.97
C LEU A 641 -22.15 -18.11 -5.93
N GLU A 642 -21.95 -18.56 -4.69
CA GLU A 642 -21.32 -17.75 -3.63
C GLU A 642 -19.80 -17.96 -3.51
N VAL A 643 -19.23 -19.05 -4.02
CA VAL A 643 -17.79 -19.35 -3.88
C VAL A 643 -16.89 -18.34 -4.63
N PRO A 644 -15.78 -17.85 -4.05
CA PRO A 644 -14.90 -16.86 -4.69
C PRO A 644 -14.39 -17.26 -6.08
N LEU A 645 -13.89 -18.49 -6.21
CA LEU A 645 -13.30 -19.04 -7.42
C LEU A 645 -13.77 -20.49 -7.60
N VAL A 646 -14.41 -20.78 -8.73
CA VAL A 646 -14.72 -22.17 -9.11
C VAL A 646 -13.45 -22.77 -9.71
N THR A 647 -12.87 -23.78 -9.07
CA THR A 647 -11.67 -24.50 -9.56
C THR A 647 -12.01 -25.44 -10.71
N ASP A 648 -11.00 -25.88 -11.46
CA ASP A 648 -11.20 -26.78 -12.60
C ASP A 648 -11.68 -28.16 -12.13
N ASP A 649 -11.19 -28.67 -10.99
CA ASP A 649 -11.69 -29.91 -10.38
C ASP A 649 -13.18 -29.79 -9.98
N ALA A 650 -13.60 -28.63 -9.46
CA ALA A 650 -15.02 -28.38 -9.15
C ALA A 650 -15.87 -28.30 -10.42
N MET A 651 -15.29 -27.89 -11.55
CA MET A 651 -15.94 -27.93 -12.86
C MET A 651 -16.08 -29.34 -13.40
N GLU A 652 -15.06 -30.19 -13.22
CA GLU A 652 -15.13 -31.62 -13.58
C GLU A 652 -16.25 -32.32 -12.82
N LEU A 653 -16.39 -32.06 -11.50
CA LEU A 653 -17.50 -32.61 -10.71
C LEU A 653 -18.88 -32.17 -11.21
N LEU A 654 -18.99 -30.93 -11.70
CA LEU A 654 -20.24 -30.42 -12.28
C LEU A 654 -20.55 -31.08 -13.62
N LYS A 655 -19.54 -31.38 -14.44
CA LYS A 655 -19.72 -32.15 -15.67
C LYS A 655 -20.13 -33.58 -15.39
N ASP A 656 -19.52 -34.24 -14.41
CA ASP A 656 -19.90 -35.59 -13.96
C ASP A 656 -21.36 -35.61 -13.49
N MET A 657 -21.80 -34.57 -12.78
CA MET A 657 -23.22 -34.40 -12.41
C MET A 657 -24.16 -34.27 -13.61
N CYS A 658 -23.71 -33.63 -14.70
CA CYS A 658 -24.52 -33.46 -15.91
C CYS A 658 -24.64 -34.76 -16.72
N CYS A 659 -23.78 -35.74 -16.47
CA CYS A 659 -23.81 -37.05 -17.12
C CYS A 659 -24.68 -38.09 -16.39
N ASP A 660 -24.97 -37.89 -15.10
CA ASP A 660 -25.82 -38.77 -14.28
C ASP A 660 -27.31 -38.55 -14.58
N GLU A 661 -28.02 -39.56 -15.09
CA GLU A 661 -29.43 -39.47 -15.50
C GLU A 661 -30.38 -38.91 -14.42
N THR A 662 -30.04 -39.10 -13.15
CA THR A 662 -30.86 -38.65 -12.01
C THR A 662 -30.57 -37.22 -11.58
N LYS A 663 -29.37 -36.70 -11.88
CA LYS A 663 -28.87 -35.38 -11.43
C LYS A 663 -28.65 -34.40 -12.59
N ALA A 664 -28.71 -34.87 -13.83
CA ALA A 664 -28.45 -34.09 -15.03
C ALA A 664 -29.34 -32.84 -15.13
N LEU A 665 -30.64 -32.95 -14.83
CA LEU A 665 -31.57 -31.81 -14.87
C LEU A 665 -31.13 -30.68 -13.93
N SER A 666 -30.69 -31.02 -12.72
CA SER A 666 -30.19 -30.03 -11.74
C SER A 666 -28.82 -29.46 -12.13
N GLY A 667 -27.93 -30.28 -12.70
CA GLY A 667 -26.60 -29.83 -13.15
C GLY A 667 -26.68 -28.87 -14.34
N LEU A 668 -27.51 -29.19 -15.34
CA LEU A 668 -27.69 -28.36 -16.54
C LEU A 668 -28.36 -27.02 -16.21
N LYS A 669 -29.34 -27.01 -15.30
CA LYS A 669 -29.93 -25.76 -14.79
C LYS A 669 -28.92 -24.91 -14.03
N LEU A 670 -28.07 -25.54 -13.21
CA LEU A 670 -27.00 -24.83 -12.51
C LEU A 670 -25.98 -24.24 -13.49
N LEU A 671 -25.60 -24.96 -14.55
CA LEU A 671 -24.74 -24.43 -15.62
C LEU A 671 -25.35 -23.20 -16.30
N GLU A 672 -26.65 -23.23 -16.63
CA GLU A 672 -27.38 -22.07 -17.17
C GLU A 672 -27.30 -20.86 -16.21
N GLU A 673 -27.58 -21.07 -14.92
CA GLU A 673 -27.50 -20.00 -13.91
C GLU A 673 -26.09 -19.44 -13.74
N LEU A 674 -25.05 -20.30 -13.83
CA LEU A 674 -23.65 -19.88 -13.72
C LEU A 674 -23.20 -19.07 -14.93
N ILE A 675 -23.62 -19.44 -16.14
CA ILE A 675 -23.35 -18.68 -17.38
C ILE A 675 -23.91 -17.25 -17.26
N VAL A 676 -25.11 -17.11 -16.70
CA VAL A 676 -25.77 -15.80 -16.55
C VAL A 676 -25.16 -14.96 -15.43
N LYS A 677 -24.86 -15.58 -14.27
CA LYS A 677 -24.45 -14.87 -13.05
C LYS A 677 -22.93 -14.68 -12.92
N ARG A 678 -22.10 -15.39 -13.73
CA ARG A 678 -20.63 -15.28 -13.71
C ARG A 678 -20.03 -15.03 -15.11
N PRO A 679 -20.05 -13.76 -15.60
CA PRO A 679 -19.42 -13.36 -16.85
C PRO A 679 -17.93 -13.75 -17.06
N PRO A 680 -17.03 -13.71 -16.05
CA PRO A 680 -15.59 -13.88 -16.30
C PRO A 680 -15.15 -15.28 -16.75
N ARG A 681 -15.95 -16.33 -16.53
CA ARG A 681 -15.70 -17.69 -17.07
C ARG A 681 -16.80 -18.18 -18.02
N GLN A 682 -17.62 -17.27 -18.55
CA GLN A 682 -18.80 -17.56 -19.36
C GLN A 682 -18.49 -18.49 -20.55
N MET A 683 -17.36 -18.32 -21.23
CA MET A 683 -16.94 -19.15 -22.37
C MET A 683 -16.69 -20.62 -21.99
N HIS A 684 -16.02 -20.86 -20.85
CA HIS A 684 -15.70 -22.22 -20.39
C HIS A 684 -16.97 -22.95 -19.93
N LEU A 685 -17.88 -22.24 -19.26
CA LEU A 685 -19.17 -22.75 -18.81
C LEU A 685 -20.12 -23.03 -19.99
N LEU A 686 -20.15 -22.14 -20.98
CA LEU A 686 -20.94 -22.33 -22.20
C LEU A 686 -20.46 -23.54 -22.99
N ASN A 687 -19.14 -23.70 -23.16
CA ASN A 687 -18.58 -24.88 -23.81
C ASN A 687 -18.94 -26.18 -23.09
N ALA A 688 -18.91 -26.19 -21.75
CA ALA A 688 -19.35 -27.34 -20.96
C ALA A 688 -20.84 -27.67 -21.21
N LEU A 689 -21.72 -26.67 -21.25
CA LEU A 689 -23.15 -26.87 -21.56
C LEU A 689 -23.36 -27.36 -23.00
N LEU A 690 -22.64 -26.78 -23.96
CA LEU A 690 -22.76 -27.12 -25.38
C LEU A 690 -22.32 -28.56 -25.68
N VAL A 691 -21.33 -29.09 -24.96
CA VAL A 691 -20.92 -30.51 -25.10
C VAL A 691 -22.09 -31.47 -24.85
N HIS A 692 -22.94 -31.17 -23.87
CA HIS A 692 -24.10 -32.01 -23.52
C HIS A 692 -25.26 -31.96 -24.54
N THR A 693 -25.26 -31.01 -25.48
CA THR A 693 -26.25 -30.97 -26.58
C THR A 693 -26.09 -32.13 -27.58
N SER A 694 -24.91 -32.75 -27.61
CA SER A 694 -24.57 -33.88 -28.49
C SER A 694 -24.67 -35.24 -27.79
N HIS A 695 -25.18 -35.28 -26.55
CA HIS A 695 -25.23 -36.45 -25.69
C HIS A 695 -26.17 -37.56 -26.22
N GLU A 696 -25.80 -38.82 -25.99
CA GLU A 696 -26.56 -40.00 -26.46
C GLU A 696 -27.94 -40.11 -25.79
N ASN A 697 -28.00 -39.94 -24.47
CA ASN A 697 -29.26 -39.97 -23.71
C ASN A 697 -30.22 -38.84 -24.15
N PRO A 698 -31.45 -39.17 -24.61
CA PRO A 698 -32.41 -38.20 -25.10
C PRO A 698 -32.87 -37.20 -24.03
N ASN A 699 -33.01 -37.59 -22.77
CA ASN A 699 -33.52 -36.72 -21.70
C ASN A 699 -32.54 -35.59 -21.36
N ILE A 700 -31.25 -35.92 -21.29
CA ILE A 700 -30.17 -34.94 -21.03
C ILE A 700 -30.03 -34.00 -22.23
N ARG A 701 -30.11 -34.55 -23.44
CA ARG A 701 -30.03 -33.79 -24.68
C ARG A 701 -31.18 -32.80 -24.84
N THR A 702 -32.43 -33.22 -24.66
CA THR A 702 -33.59 -32.32 -24.80
C THR A 702 -33.58 -31.19 -23.79
N GLU A 703 -33.12 -31.47 -22.57
CA GLU A 703 -32.97 -30.43 -21.54
C GLU A 703 -31.80 -29.50 -21.86
N ALA A 704 -30.64 -30.01 -22.27
CA ALA A 704 -29.51 -29.15 -22.66
C ALA A 704 -29.87 -28.22 -23.83
N LEU A 705 -30.60 -28.74 -24.83
CA LEU A 705 -31.06 -27.95 -25.98
C LEU A 705 -32.08 -26.86 -25.57
N SER A 706 -33.03 -27.17 -24.69
CA SER A 706 -34.00 -26.16 -24.22
C SER A 706 -33.32 -25.01 -23.48
N ARG A 707 -32.27 -25.31 -22.70
CA ARG A 707 -31.47 -24.34 -21.96
C ARG A 707 -30.59 -23.48 -22.88
N VAL A 708 -29.97 -24.09 -23.89
CA VAL A 708 -29.20 -23.36 -24.91
C VAL A 708 -30.11 -22.44 -25.73
N VAL A 709 -31.32 -22.88 -26.07
CA VAL A 709 -32.34 -22.05 -26.73
C VAL A 709 -32.73 -20.84 -25.86
N ASN A 710 -32.90 -21.02 -24.55
CA ASN A 710 -33.14 -19.89 -23.64
C ASN A 710 -31.97 -18.91 -23.63
N LEU A 711 -30.73 -19.39 -23.62
CA LEU A 711 -29.52 -18.57 -23.66
C LEU A 711 -29.31 -17.86 -25.01
N TYR A 712 -29.81 -18.44 -26.11
CA TYR A 712 -29.74 -17.86 -27.46
C TYR A 712 -30.50 -16.53 -27.59
N SER A 713 -31.49 -16.28 -26.73
CA SER A 713 -32.20 -14.99 -26.67
C SER A 713 -31.30 -13.80 -26.30
N ARG A 714 -30.06 -14.05 -25.85
CA ARG A 714 -29.07 -13.01 -25.52
C ARG A 714 -28.12 -12.77 -26.70
N SER A 715 -28.05 -11.53 -27.16
CA SER A 715 -27.20 -11.08 -28.28
C SER A 715 -25.70 -11.41 -28.14
N ASP A 716 -25.21 -11.48 -26.90
CA ASP A 716 -23.78 -11.67 -26.62
C ASP A 716 -23.35 -13.15 -26.73
N LEU A 717 -24.31 -14.08 -26.72
CA LEU A 717 -24.08 -15.53 -26.76
C LEU A 717 -24.52 -16.17 -28.08
N SER A 718 -25.40 -15.52 -28.83
CA SER A 718 -25.97 -16.05 -30.06
C SER A 718 -24.90 -16.35 -31.12
N SER A 719 -23.92 -15.46 -31.31
CA SER A 719 -22.83 -15.66 -32.28
C SER A 719 -21.94 -16.86 -31.95
N ILE A 720 -21.65 -17.10 -30.67
CA ILE A 720 -20.78 -18.19 -30.23
C ILE A 720 -21.51 -19.54 -30.35
N ILE A 721 -22.80 -19.58 -30.04
CA ILE A 721 -23.64 -20.77 -30.20
C ILE A 721 -23.79 -21.11 -31.69
N GLU A 722 -23.92 -20.09 -32.55
CA GLU A 722 -23.90 -20.20 -34.01
C GLU A 722 -22.59 -20.80 -34.52
N GLU A 723 -21.44 -20.22 -34.15
CA GLU A 723 -20.11 -20.72 -34.53
C GLU A 723 -19.89 -22.17 -34.07
N TYR A 724 -20.37 -22.54 -32.87
CA TYR A 724 -20.28 -23.91 -32.37
C TYR A 724 -21.15 -24.87 -33.20
N SER A 725 -22.35 -24.46 -33.58
CA SER A 725 -23.20 -25.26 -34.48
C SER A 725 -22.55 -25.45 -35.86
N ALA A 726 -21.93 -24.39 -36.41
CA ALA A 726 -21.18 -24.44 -37.67
C ALA A 726 -20.01 -25.41 -37.60
N PHE A 727 -19.26 -25.37 -36.49
CA PHE A 727 -18.13 -26.23 -36.25
C PHE A 727 -18.52 -27.71 -36.22
N TYR A 728 -19.64 -28.07 -35.58
CA TYR A 728 -20.14 -29.45 -35.56
C TYR A 728 -20.63 -29.94 -36.92
N LEU A 729 -21.21 -29.07 -37.74
CA LEU A 729 -21.57 -29.37 -39.13
C LEU A 729 -20.33 -29.59 -39.99
N GLY A 730 -19.28 -28.79 -39.76
CA GLY A 730 -17.98 -28.94 -40.42
C GLY A 730 -17.36 -30.32 -40.23
N PHE A 731 -17.64 -31.00 -39.12
CA PHE A 731 -17.16 -32.37 -38.89
C PHE A 731 -17.69 -33.38 -39.90
N LEU A 732 -18.87 -33.18 -40.47
CA LEU A 732 -19.45 -34.08 -41.48
C LEU A 732 -18.67 -34.05 -42.80
N LYS A 733 -17.77 -33.08 -43.00
CA LYS A 733 -16.86 -33.01 -44.16
C LYS A 733 -15.65 -33.93 -44.02
N LEU A 734 -15.39 -34.45 -42.82
CA LEU A 734 -14.22 -35.28 -42.55
C LEU A 734 -14.49 -36.75 -42.92
N PRO A 735 -13.49 -37.47 -43.47
CA PRO A 735 -13.65 -38.86 -43.90
C PRO A 735 -13.92 -39.82 -42.72
N LEU A 736 -13.59 -39.42 -41.49
CA LEU A 736 -13.77 -40.19 -40.26
C LEU A 736 -14.36 -39.29 -39.16
N PRO A 737 -15.18 -39.84 -38.24
CA PRO A 737 -15.73 -39.07 -37.13
C PRO A 737 -14.60 -38.60 -36.20
N PRO A 738 -14.53 -37.30 -35.86
CA PRO A 738 -13.50 -36.77 -34.97
C PRO A 738 -13.60 -37.34 -33.56
N ASP A 739 -12.46 -37.48 -32.89
CA ASP A 739 -12.36 -37.92 -31.49
C ASP A 739 -13.20 -37.08 -30.54
N VAL A 740 -13.46 -35.82 -30.90
CA VAL A 740 -14.29 -34.88 -30.15
C VAL A 740 -15.74 -35.38 -30.00
N LEU A 741 -16.27 -36.21 -30.89
CA LEU A 741 -17.64 -36.75 -30.81
C LEU A 741 -17.79 -37.90 -29.79
N PHE A 742 -16.68 -38.42 -29.28
CA PHE A 742 -16.60 -39.55 -28.35
C PHE A 742 -16.07 -39.10 -26.99
N GLY A 743 -16.48 -39.77 -25.92
CA GLY A 743 -16.11 -39.45 -24.55
C GLY A 743 -17.20 -39.82 -23.55
N SER A 744 -16.78 -40.10 -22.31
CA SER A 744 -17.69 -40.36 -21.18
C SER A 744 -18.68 -39.21 -20.96
N GLU A 745 -18.23 -37.96 -21.14
CA GLU A 745 -19.04 -36.73 -21.01
C GLU A 745 -20.20 -36.62 -22.04
N ARG A 746 -20.18 -37.45 -23.10
CA ARG A 746 -21.15 -37.42 -24.22
C ARG A 746 -21.99 -38.69 -24.32
N GLY A 747 -21.77 -39.64 -23.41
CA GLY A 747 -22.44 -40.94 -23.39
C GLY A 747 -21.86 -41.98 -24.36
N ARG A 748 -20.87 -41.61 -25.20
CA ARG A 748 -20.24 -42.48 -26.22
C ARG A 748 -18.79 -42.84 -25.83
N PRO A 749 -18.55 -43.83 -24.96
CA PRO A 749 -17.21 -44.13 -24.45
C PRO A 749 -16.30 -44.83 -25.47
N VAL A 750 -16.85 -45.45 -26.51
CA VAL A 750 -16.09 -46.21 -27.52
C VAL A 750 -15.98 -45.39 -28.80
N LYS A 751 -14.73 -45.21 -29.28
CA LYS A 751 -14.43 -44.59 -30.57
C LYS A 751 -14.95 -45.49 -31.70
N ALA A 752 -15.73 -44.93 -32.61
CA ALA A 752 -16.17 -45.64 -33.81
C ALA A 752 -15.22 -45.30 -34.97
N ASP A 753 -14.72 -46.31 -35.67
CA ASP A 753 -13.84 -46.15 -36.84
C ASP A 753 -14.60 -45.79 -38.14
N ALA A 754 -15.93 -45.66 -38.07
CA ALA A 754 -16.80 -45.25 -39.16
C ALA A 754 -17.96 -44.38 -38.65
N TRP A 755 -18.49 -43.51 -39.52
CA TRP A 755 -19.67 -42.70 -39.21
C TRP A 755 -20.89 -43.58 -38.94
N THR A 756 -21.43 -43.51 -37.73
CA THR A 756 -22.70 -44.14 -37.35
C THR A 756 -23.85 -43.14 -37.50
N GLU A 757 -25.07 -43.62 -37.74
CA GLU A 757 -26.27 -42.76 -37.86
C GLU A 757 -26.45 -41.85 -36.63
N GLU A 758 -26.07 -42.33 -35.45
CA GLU A 758 -26.12 -41.60 -34.19
C GLU A 758 -25.05 -40.50 -34.09
N SER A 759 -23.84 -40.74 -34.61
CA SER A 759 -22.76 -39.73 -34.67
C SER A 759 -23.09 -38.61 -35.65
N ILE A 760 -23.78 -38.93 -36.76
CA ILE A 760 -24.25 -37.94 -37.73
C ILE A 760 -25.38 -37.11 -37.11
N LYS A 761 -26.36 -37.75 -36.45
CA LYS A 761 -27.43 -37.04 -35.74
C LYS A 761 -26.91 -36.14 -34.63
N ALA A 762 -25.82 -36.54 -33.96
CA ALA A 762 -25.16 -35.74 -32.92
C ALA A 762 -24.70 -34.36 -33.41
N CYS A 763 -24.19 -34.28 -34.64
CA CYS A 763 -23.78 -33.03 -35.29
C CYS A 763 -24.97 -32.14 -35.69
N LEU A 764 -26.16 -32.73 -35.88
CA LEU A 764 -27.35 -32.05 -36.38
C LEU A 764 -28.30 -31.56 -35.28
N TYR A 765 -28.22 -32.10 -34.06
CA TYR A 765 -29.19 -31.80 -32.99
C TYR A 765 -29.23 -30.32 -32.60
N LEU A 766 -28.07 -29.67 -32.45
CA LEU A 766 -27.99 -28.25 -32.09
C LEU A 766 -28.55 -27.36 -33.22
N LEU A 767 -28.21 -27.68 -34.48
CA LEU A 767 -28.75 -26.97 -35.63
C LEU A 767 -30.29 -27.09 -35.68
N MET A 768 -30.83 -28.30 -35.53
CA MET A 768 -32.27 -28.53 -35.57
C MET A 768 -33.03 -27.78 -34.48
N ALA A 769 -32.41 -27.54 -33.32
CA ALA A 769 -33.01 -26.76 -32.23
C ALA A 769 -32.96 -25.24 -32.46
N LEU A 770 -31.97 -24.74 -33.22
CA LEU A 770 -31.79 -23.30 -33.52
C LEU A 770 -32.56 -22.84 -34.76
N LEU A 771 -32.85 -23.74 -35.70
CA LEU A 771 -33.57 -23.46 -36.94
C LEU A 771 -34.91 -22.71 -36.75
N PRO A 772 -35.76 -23.03 -35.75
CA PRO A 772 -37.01 -22.30 -35.52
C PRO A 772 -36.82 -20.84 -35.06
N LEU A 773 -35.63 -20.46 -34.61
CA LEU A 773 -35.33 -19.14 -34.03
C LEU A 773 -34.62 -18.21 -35.02
N ASN A 774 -33.92 -18.76 -36.02
CA ASN A 774 -33.20 -17.98 -37.02
C ASN A 774 -33.21 -18.68 -38.39
N GLU A 775 -34.21 -18.36 -39.22
CA GLU A 775 -34.39 -18.92 -40.56
C GLU A 775 -33.24 -18.59 -41.53
N LYS A 776 -32.42 -17.56 -41.24
CA LYS A 776 -31.28 -17.14 -42.09
C LYS A 776 -30.12 -18.14 -42.05
N MET A 777 -30.00 -18.93 -40.98
CA MET A 777 -28.96 -19.94 -40.85
C MET A 777 -29.06 -21.04 -41.92
N ILE A 778 -30.26 -21.31 -42.45
CA ILE A 778 -30.45 -22.28 -43.53
C ILE A 778 -29.65 -21.88 -44.77
N HIS A 779 -29.56 -20.59 -45.08
CA HIS A 779 -28.85 -20.09 -46.25
C HIS A 779 -27.33 -20.09 -46.07
N GLU A 780 -26.83 -19.80 -44.87
CA GLU A 780 -25.39 -19.85 -44.58
C GLU A 780 -24.86 -21.29 -44.52
N TYR A 781 -25.66 -22.23 -44.00
CA TYR A 781 -25.27 -23.65 -43.93
C TYR A 781 -25.53 -24.45 -45.19
N ALA A 782 -26.45 -24.02 -46.09
CA ALA A 782 -26.62 -24.66 -47.39
C ALA A 782 -25.44 -24.42 -48.36
N VAL A 783 -24.57 -23.45 -48.05
CA VAL A 783 -23.34 -23.13 -48.81
C VAL A 783 -22.13 -23.94 -48.30
N LEU A 784 -22.20 -24.46 -47.08
CA LEU A 784 -21.20 -25.37 -46.49
C LEU A 784 -21.46 -26.80 -46.94
#